data_AF-A0A6J2YXD6-F1
#
_entry.id   AF-A0A6J2YXD6-F1
#
_cell.length_a   1.000
_cell.length_b   1.000
_cell.length_c   1.000
_cell.angle_alpha   90.00
_cell.angle_beta   90.00
_cell.angle_gamma   90.00
#
_symmetry.space_group_name_H-M   'P 1'
#
loop_
_entity.id
_entity.type
_entity.pdbx_description
1 polymer ?
#
loop_
_entity_poly.entity_id
_entity_poly.type
_entity_poly.pdbx_seq_one_letter_code
_entity_poly.pdbx_strand_id
1 'polypeptide(L)'
;MIRRIKENIEEKRIMAHLEDEHKAINKLKYVIEHFILFTMSVSYVMANFTMLVWSIIFVTQRGLVLFIWANLIWIIPNGKAAMLKSSPFLVGFLWLHLGLLYTYSSKLTRSLFIDSVWYFRLSAGSDVSDMAWMHLLIQSTFGILVSCAMRQYFHDKRRKKAEQQLDEIMGARSRFNMVLSRSVVLTTTAGFLWKWLALIWIWMVVMLMIWMEFWGTSNAFRIMFVALAIFLVMTFQLCSFEFWKKSLRIYWWFLIGYAMANFVTFYLYESGMTRRLLLQYVGTEEQFYKFGLERHKYSERYKPLLNPLFFQLAIIIQKNYLQETFDKYTSPLKETEYKRRKNYSPWMKFMYYIILMKNLAFQTLCVHFQKILLLLGWFVCVYDMCAFNMVFAILLTVSCFSGRNFAFKIIYIMSAWNQVLIVLRLLYMNLYTSHKQWDYVGHYTRNGIEYNITLNNAKWLGFQESRLGYRYADFYNVAWSFLFVAAVTLFRVVQIRQVNYRLARNLPTKRPDVIFPGIDYENCHYSSWNMMKYIANFGFYKLGVEISAVVASIVLFIRMDVFSILISLILIGMCTVKRKYKRMVWYLILIGMAILLPFQYFMTLGICPAYWDISLTRYWNENNTRLRLQQFLNQMNLVYPPKAMLLLFDFALFMCVARQWRAFKTEKKFAQRDFPGGSNEEVYHLIDDPTVVNPVPDYVSNTRTSLDIYKYVIFSSSYYVSLLFTFLAGTMRPTFYSFGYILFASMLAWEGRDMFLRPPKGIIFRWNLLICYNILIMLLRSISQIFGCVIIHNITPAYCSIFQVLSLGCVDKLGSYSISGLDDHTHCDLEKGGLGAGWDTACFVFLILQQRVFKSYYFFHIVNDAKAETIIADRGASIIETVMAEKKEQIKKQNKSIKDNMDFKMKKIRLNAKNIAAIRGGDYRSFDQTERNLNIPLLPQTGPNVDPDFDPTDPMACSEFLALLIKTSALSVLEEREYRQLMKQYLKDKVANKKTPMPKKPVPGEPRPSTTEESEHVKGKIMTYLLLLWAFFEGVIVSLTSLFNWGTPLFRQIRSEISSEKNMLKKNPYNLVGERLGRSKIWSPTKTLETIEQENFSPKKPNIPQYDVGVRLSEDEFLKRKGFVMSELLQRQKFAFSIYTKLVRAFLFTLLHYSEWLCYTCIIARHVYRSDFISLPLLIMVFCWGSLTMPKPSKTFWIVVIAYVLITLLIQSFFVMDIADWNSLRFENNIFYPPNIVGLQRNLSTSFAIAMLASLFFHR
;
A
#
# COMPACT_ATOMS: atom_id res chain seq x y z
N MET A 1 65.46 -11.14 -41.77
CA MET A 1 64.02 -11.23 -42.09
C MET A 1 63.13 -10.89 -40.89
N ILE A 2 63.31 -11.54 -39.73
CA ILE A 2 62.53 -11.27 -38.50
C ILE A 2 62.64 -9.80 -38.02
N ARG A 3 63.83 -9.17 -38.16
CA ARG A 3 64.03 -7.74 -37.82
C ARG A 3 63.16 -6.79 -38.65
N ARG A 4 63.06 -7.02 -39.97
CA ARG A 4 62.19 -6.25 -40.89
C ARG A 4 60.69 -6.45 -40.60
N ILE A 5 60.30 -7.65 -40.19
CA ILE A 5 58.91 -7.93 -39.80
C ILE A 5 58.56 -7.20 -38.50
N LYS A 6 59.49 -7.17 -37.55
CA LYS A 6 59.31 -6.46 -36.27
C LYS A 6 59.22 -4.94 -36.49
N GLU A 7 60.12 -4.37 -37.29
CA GLU A 7 60.08 -2.96 -37.68
C GLU A 7 58.77 -2.60 -38.40
N ASN A 8 58.31 -3.39 -39.37
CA ASN A 8 57.03 -3.13 -40.06
C ASN A 8 55.79 -3.26 -39.16
N ILE A 9 55.82 -4.10 -38.13
CA ILE A 9 54.72 -4.23 -37.15
C ILE A 9 54.72 -3.04 -36.19
N GLU A 10 55.91 -2.58 -35.79
CA GLU A 10 56.10 -1.44 -34.90
C GLU A 10 55.72 -0.14 -35.60
N GLU A 11 56.10 0.03 -36.88
CA GLU A 11 55.70 1.16 -37.72
C GLU A 11 54.18 1.22 -37.94
N LYS A 12 53.54 0.07 -38.18
CA LYS A 12 52.07 -0.02 -38.27
C LYS A 12 51.36 0.27 -36.95
N ARG A 13 51.93 -0.13 -35.81
CA ARG A 13 51.39 0.24 -34.48
C ARG A 13 51.53 1.74 -34.20
N ILE A 14 52.67 2.33 -34.55
CA ILE A 14 52.92 3.77 -34.37
C ILE A 14 51.97 4.58 -35.27
N MET A 15 51.80 4.18 -36.54
CA MET A 15 50.85 4.80 -37.47
C MET A 15 49.40 4.69 -36.96
N ALA A 16 48.98 3.53 -36.47
CA ALA A 16 47.63 3.36 -35.90
C ALA A 16 47.43 4.20 -34.62
N HIS A 17 48.46 4.30 -33.77
CA HIS A 17 48.39 5.11 -32.55
C HIS A 17 48.33 6.62 -32.86
N LEU A 18 49.11 7.08 -33.85
CA LEU A 18 49.07 8.46 -34.35
C LEU A 18 47.72 8.79 -35.01
N GLU A 19 47.08 7.84 -35.69
CA GLU A 19 45.76 8.02 -36.31
C GLU A 19 44.64 8.13 -35.26
N ASP A 20 44.73 7.35 -34.18
CA ASP A 20 43.82 7.43 -33.04
C ASP A 20 44.04 8.71 -32.21
N GLU A 21 45.29 9.15 -32.02
CA GLU A 21 45.60 10.45 -31.42
C GLU A 21 45.10 11.61 -32.29
N HIS A 22 45.30 11.57 -33.62
CA HIS A 22 44.75 12.57 -34.53
C HIS A 22 43.21 12.61 -34.51
N LYS A 23 42.54 11.45 -34.41
CA LYS A 23 41.09 11.37 -34.23
C LYS A 23 40.66 11.93 -32.87
N ALA A 24 41.41 11.67 -31.80
CA ALA A 24 41.14 12.20 -30.46
C ALA A 24 41.32 13.72 -30.43
N ILE A 25 42.40 14.25 -31.02
CA ILE A 25 42.68 15.68 -31.13
C ILE A 25 41.64 16.37 -32.00
N ASN A 26 41.22 15.79 -33.13
CA ASN A 26 40.16 16.36 -33.97
C ASN A 26 38.79 16.33 -33.30
N LYS A 27 38.46 15.27 -32.54
CA LYS A 27 37.27 15.25 -31.69
C LYS A 27 37.35 16.30 -30.58
N LEU A 28 38.50 16.45 -29.93
CA LEU A 28 38.73 17.46 -28.89
C LEU A 28 38.61 18.87 -29.47
N LYS A 29 39.23 19.14 -30.63
CA LYS A 29 39.11 20.39 -31.37
C LYS A 29 37.66 20.67 -31.76
N TYR A 30 36.93 19.68 -32.25
CA TYR A 30 35.50 19.81 -32.56
C TYR A 30 34.66 20.10 -31.30
N VAL A 31 34.95 19.42 -30.17
CA VAL A 31 34.28 19.68 -28.88
C VAL A 31 34.61 21.09 -28.38
N ILE A 32 35.87 21.53 -28.48
CA ILE A 32 36.30 22.87 -28.10
C ILE A 32 35.67 23.93 -29.00
N GLU A 33 35.63 23.73 -30.32
CA GLU A 33 34.96 24.63 -31.27
C GLU A 33 33.46 24.73 -30.99
N HIS A 34 32.78 23.61 -30.75
CA HIS A 34 31.37 23.62 -30.36
C HIS A 34 31.12 24.24 -28.99
N PHE A 35 32.03 24.04 -28.03
CA PHE A 35 31.98 24.67 -26.72
C PHE A 35 32.21 26.18 -26.82
N ILE A 36 33.13 26.64 -27.67
CA ILE A 36 33.36 28.06 -27.96
C ILE A 36 32.15 28.66 -28.66
N LEU A 37 31.57 27.98 -29.66
CA LEU A 37 30.34 28.43 -30.34
C LEU A 37 29.16 28.51 -29.36
N PHE A 38 29.04 27.55 -28.44
CA PHE A 38 28.06 27.59 -27.37
C PHE A 38 28.32 28.76 -26.41
N THR A 39 29.56 28.96 -25.97
CA THR A 39 29.95 30.07 -25.07
C THR A 39 29.69 31.43 -25.73
N MET A 40 30.02 31.57 -27.01
CA MET A 40 29.67 32.74 -27.82
C MET A 40 28.16 32.92 -27.91
N SER A 41 27.39 31.84 -28.08
CA SER A 41 25.92 31.91 -28.11
C SER A 41 25.31 32.38 -26.79
N VAL A 42 25.99 32.16 -25.65
CA VAL A 42 25.54 32.53 -24.30
C VAL A 42 26.14 33.87 -23.83
N SER A 43 27.21 34.36 -24.45
CA SER A 43 27.94 35.57 -24.00
C SER A 43 27.10 36.84 -23.87
N TYR A 44 26.04 37.02 -24.68
CA TYR A 44 25.11 38.15 -24.53
C TYR A 44 24.35 38.14 -23.19
N VAL A 45 24.07 36.94 -22.65
CA VAL A 45 23.44 36.77 -21.34
C VAL A 45 24.36 37.26 -20.25
N MET A 46 25.65 36.89 -20.32
CA MET A 46 26.67 37.35 -19.38
C MET A 46 26.81 38.87 -19.43
N ALA A 47 26.87 39.46 -20.63
CA ALA A 47 26.94 40.92 -20.78
C ALA A 47 25.70 41.63 -20.19
N ASN A 48 24.49 41.09 -20.42
CA ASN A 48 23.27 41.68 -19.87
C ASN A 48 23.17 41.54 -18.33
N PHE A 49 23.59 40.40 -17.79
CA PHE A 49 23.65 40.17 -16.35
C PHE A 49 24.69 41.09 -15.69
N THR A 50 25.84 41.30 -16.32
CA THR A 50 26.85 42.24 -15.85
C THR A 50 26.33 43.68 -15.78
N MET A 51 25.57 44.14 -16.78
CA MET A 51 24.93 45.47 -16.72
C MET A 51 23.94 45.59 -15.56
N LEU A 52 23.17 44.53 -15.31
CA LEU A 52 22.25 44.47 -14.18
C LEU A 52 23.00 44.54 -12.84
N VAL A 53 24.03 43.71 -12.64
CA VAL A 53 24.84 43.67 -11.42
C VAL A 53 25.53 45.01 -11.16
N TRP A 54 26.09 45.64 -12.20
CA TRP A 54 26.65 46.99 -12.10
C TRP A 54 25.65 47.94 -11.47
N SER A 55 24.45 48.03 -12.03
CA SER A 55 23.45 49.00 -11.61
C SER A 55 22.93 48.78 -10.18
N ILE A 56 23.01 47.54 -9.66
CA ILE A 56 22.60 47.18 -8.29
C ILE A 56 23.69 47.51 -7.27
N ILE A 57 24.96 47.25 -7.59
CA ILE A 57 26.09 47.54 -6.70
C ILE A 57 26.25 49.06 -6.56
N PHE A 58 26.11 49.81 -7.66
CA PHE A 58 26.30 51.25 -7.71
C PHE A 58 24.98 51.99 -7.98
N VAL A 59 24.18 52.18 -6.92
CA VAL A 59 22.89 52.89 -7.01
C VAL A 59 23.12 54.37 -7.30
N THR A 60 22.84 54.77 -8.54
CA THR A 60 22.94 56.14 -9.03
C THR A 60 21.78 56.41 -9.99
N GLN A 61 21.36 57.67 -10.14
CA GLN A 61 20.26 58.01 -11.05
C GLN A 61 20.59 57.68 -12.52
N ARG A 62 21.89 57.65 -12.89
CA ARG A 62 22.33 57.19 -14.23
C ARG A 62 22.37 55.66 -14.32
N GLY A 63 22.72 54.98 -13.23
CA GLY A 63 22.62 53.53 -13.10
C GLY A 63 21.18 53.01 -13.26
N LEU A 64 20.17 53.83 -12.91
CA LEU A 64 18.76 53.52 -13.16
C LEU A 64 18.47 53.33 -14.66
N VAL A 65 19.11 54.11 -15.54
CA VAL A 65 18.95 53.98 -17.00
C VAL A 65 19.49 52.63 -17.47
N LEU A 66 20.69 52.24 -17.02
CA LEU A 66 21.26 50.92 -17.29
C LEU A 66 20.41 49.78 -16.72
N PHE A 67 19.87 49.96 -15.52
CA PHE A 67 19.00 49.00 -14.86
C PHE A 67 17.71 48.77 -15.66
N ILE A 68 17.04 49.85 -16.08
CA ILE A 68 15.85 49.77 -16.92
C ILE A 68 16.18 49.13 -18.27
N TRP A 69 17.30 49.53 -18.89
CA TRP A 69 17.71 49.00 -20.19
C TRP A 69 18.02 47.50 -20.16
N ALA A 70 18.74 47.03 -19.13
CA ALA A 70 19.04 45.61 -18.93
C ALA A 70 17.77 44.77 -18.76
N ASN A 71 16.80 45.29 -18.00
CA ASN A 71 15.49 44.65 -17.81
C ASN A 71 14.65 44.64 -19.10
N LEU A 72 14.69 45.71 -19.91
CA LEU A 72 14.02 45.75 -21.22
C LEU A 72 14.58 44.72 -22.20
N ILE A 73 15.90 44.51 -22.21
CA ILE A 73 16.55 43.49 -23.06
C ILE A 73 16.04 42.08 -22.71
N TRP A 74 15.80 41.79 -21.44
CA TRP A 74 15.22 40.51 -21.02
C TRP A 74 13.78 40.33 -21.53
N ILE A 75 12.97 41.39 -21.58
CA ILE A 75 11.55 41.32 -21.99
C ILE A 75 11.40 40.99 -23.48
N ILE A 76 12.36 41.38 -24.32
CA ILE A 76 12.30 41.21 -25.78
C ILE A 76 12.52 39.72 -26.17
N PRO A 77 11.67 39.11 -27.02
CA PRO A 77 11.74 37.68 -27.34
C PRO A 77 13.06 37.24 -27.99
N ASN A 78 13.71 38.12 -28.77
CA ASN A 78 15.03 37.90 -29.37
C ASN A 78 16.12 38.67 -28.62
N GLY A 79 16.31 38.38 -27.33
CA GLY A 79 17.27 39.05 -26.46
C GLY A 79 18.70 39.11 -27.03
N LYS A 80 19.18 38.05 -27.68
CA LYS A 80 20.50 38.04 -28.35
C LYS A 80 20.61 39.13 -29.41
N ALA A 81 19.64 39.21 -30.32
CA ALA A 81 19.66 40.19 -31.40
C ALA A 81 19.50 41.63 -30.87
N ALA A 82 18.63 41.82 -29.87
CA ALA A 82 18.42 43.11 -29.23
C ALA A 82 19.70 43.60 -28.52
N MET A 83 20.30 42.76 -27.68
CA MET A 83 21.54 43.07 -26.94
C MET A 83 22.69 43.42 -27.89
N LEU A 84 22.91 42.59 -28.92
CA LEU A 84 23.97 42.83 -29.90
C LEU A 84 23.72 44.08 -30.76
N LYS A 85 22.45 44.42 -31.04
CA LYS A 85 22.12 45.67 -31.75
C LYS A 85 22.33 46.90 -30.86
N SER A 86 22.05 46.79 -29.57
CA SER A 86 22.25 47.89 -28.59
C SER A 86 23.68 48.03 -28.09
N SER A 87 24.54 47.03 -28.26
CA SER A 87 25.89 47.02 -27.66
C SER A 87 26.77 48.21 -28.04
N PRO A 88 26.77 48.76 -29.28
CA PRO A 88 27.58 49.95 -29.58
C PRO A 88 27.14 51.19 -28.80
N PHE A 89 25.83 51.37 -28.61
CA PHE A 89 25.28 52.46 -27.81
C PHE A 89 25.61 52.31 -26.32
N LEU A 90 25.51 51.09 -25.80
CA LEU A 90 25.86 50.77 -24.41
C LEU A 90 27.34 50.99 -24.10
N VAL A 91 28.24 50.64 -25.03
CA VAL A 91 29.67 50.93 -24.91
C VAL A 91 29.91 52.44 -24.95
N GLY A 92 29.23 53.19 -25.82
CA GLY A 92 29.32 54.67 -25.82
C GLY A 92 28.88 55.29 -24.48
N PHE A 93 27.75 54.82 -23.92
CA PHE A 93 27.27 55.24 -22.60
C PHE A 93 28.25 54.90 -21.48
N LEU A 94 28.85 53.70 -21.54
CA LEU A 94 29.87 53.22 -20.60
C LEU A 94 31.11 54.13 -20.60
N TRP A 95 31.64 54.49 -21.78
CA TRP A 95 32.80 55.38 -21.90
C TRP A 95 32.50 56.77 -21.31
N LEU A 96 31.31 57.32 -21.58
CA LEU A 96 30.87 58.59 -21.01
C LEU A 96 30.74 58.50 -19.48
N HIS A 97 30.17 57.40 -18.96
CA HIS A 97 30.01 57.19 -17.53
C HIS A 97 31.35 57.04 -16.80
N LEU A 98 32.26 56.21 -17.32
CA LEU A 98 33.60 56.02 -16.76
C LEU A 98 34.43 57.31 -16.84
N GLY A 99 34.33 58.08 -17.93
CA GLY A 99 34.97 59.39 -18.05
C GLY A 99 34.50 60.37 -16.96
N LEU A 100 33.20 60.44 -16.70
CA LEU A 100 32.65 61.28 -15.63
C LEU A 100 33.04 60.77 -14.23
N LEU A 101 33.07 59.46 -14.00
CA LEU A 101 33.54 58.89 -12.73
C LEU A 101 35.03 59.16 -12.50
N TYR A 102 35.85 59.07 -13.54
CA TYR A 102 37.27 59.41 -13.50
C TYR A 102 37.47 60.88 -13.10
N THR A 103 36.72 61.81 -13.71
CA THR A 103 36.75 63.23 -13.33
C THR A 103 36.32 63.47 -11.87
N TYR A 104 35.36 62.70 -11.37
CA TYR A 104 34.92 62.76 -9.97
C TYR A 104 35.93 62.15 -8.98
N SER A 105 36.70 61.13 -9.40
CA SER A 105 37.72 60.47 -8.57
C SER A 105 38.96 61.33 -8.33
N SER A 106 39.17 62.37 -9.13
CA SER A 106 40.25 63.33 -8.95
C SER A 106 39.97 64.23 -7.74
N LYS A 107 40.85 64.18 -6.72
CA LYS A 107 40.74 65.00 -5.49
C LYS A 107 40.69 66.51 -5.80
N LEU A 108 41.34 66.96 -6.87
CA LEU A 108 41.51 68.37 -7.23
C LEU A 108 40.21 69.03 -7.72
N THR A 109 39.31 68.24 -8.33
CA THR A 109 38.06 68.72 -8.95
C THR A 109 36.89 68.73 -7.96
N ARG A 110 37.09 68.21 -6.75
CA ARG A 110 36.03 67.95 -5.75
C ARG A 110 35.54 69.22 -5.05
N SER A 111 36.41 70.22 -4.89
CA SER A 111 36.11 71.46 -4.17
C SER A 111 35.62 72.61 -5.06
N LEU A 112 35.89 72.58 -6.38
CA LEU A 112 35.70 73.72 -7.27
C LEU A 112 34.44 73.65 -8.17
N PHE A 113 33.92 72.46 -8.46
CA PHE A 113 32.84 72.28 -9.47
C PHE A 113 31.55 71.62 -8.93
N ILE A 114 31.55 71.15 -7.69
CA ILE A 114 30.55 70.17 -7.20
C ILE A 114 29.31 70.81 -6.56
N ASP A 115 29.43 71.99 -5.96
CA ASP A 115 28.29 72.64 -5.27
C ASP A 115 27.40 73.49 -6.19
N SER A 116 27.92 73.96 -7.35
CA SER A 116 27.18 74.85 -8.25
C SER A 116 26.36 74.11 -9.32
N VAL A 117 26.72 72.88 -9.69
CA VAL A 117 26.08 72.16 -10.79
C VAL A 117 25.42 70.86 -10.29
N TRP A 118 24.10 70.93 -10.10
CA TRP A 118 23.25 69.81 -9.64
C TRP A 118 23.45 68.51 -10.43
N TYR A 119 23.80 68.62 -11.72
CA TYR A 119 24.08 67.49 -12.62
C TYR A 119 25.30 66.64 -12.20
N PHE A 120 26.32 67.23 -11.57
CA PHE A 120 27.48 66.49 -11.05
C PHE A 120 27.14 65.78 -9.73
N ARG A 121 26.23 66.32 -8.91
CA ARG A 121 25.73 65.68 -7.69
C ARG A 121 24.89 64.42 -7.98
N LEU A 122 24.22 64.34 -9.14
CA LEU A 122 23.61 63.11 -9.66
C LEU A 122 24.63 62.02 -10.01
N SER A 123 25.89 62.37 -10.24
CA SER A 123 26.93 61.47 -10.76
C SER A 123 27.51 60.53 -9.71
N ALA A 124 27.55 60.95 -8.44
CA ALA A 124 28.44 60.33 -7.47
C ALA A 124 27.76 59.59 -6.31
N GLY A 125 26.51 59.89 -5.95
CA GLY A 125 25.98 59.42 -4.67
C GLY A 125 26.72 60.05 -3.47
N SER A 126 26.05 60.17 -2.33
CA SER A 126 26.53 60.98 -1.21
C SER A 126 27.71 60.39 -0.43
N ASP A 127 28.00 59.08 -0.56
CA ASP A 127 28.83 58.35 0.41
C ASP A 127 30.14 57.77 -0.20
N VAL A 128 30.67 58.33 -1.29
CA VAL A 128 31.86 57.79 -2.00
C VAL A 128 33.16 58.46 -1.53
N SER A 129 33.33 58.68 -0.23
CA SER A 129 34.46 59.48 0.28
C SER A 129 35.83 58.80 0.13
N ASP A 130 35.94 57.48 0.36
CA ASP A 130 37.25 56.87 0.68
C ASP A 130 37.78 55.77 -0.26
N MET A 131 36.97 55.21 -1.17
CA MET A 131 37.35 54.04 -2.00
C MET A 131 37.17 54.22 -3.53
N ALA A 132 37.26 55.45 -4.06
CA ALA A 132 36.93 55.77 -5.45
C ALA A 132 37.70 54.97 -6.53
N TRP A 133 38.96 54.57 -6.27
CA TRP A 133 39.77 53.80 -7.21
C TRP A 133 39.27 52.35 -7.37
N MET A 134 38.77 51.72 -6.29
CA MET A 134 38.15 50.39 -6.32
C MET A 134 36.85 50.42 -7.15
N HIS A 135 36.06 51.48 -7.01
CA HIS A 135 34.86 51.68 -7.81
C HIS A 135 35.17 51.78 -9.30
N LEU A 136 36.21 52.53 -9.68
CA LEU A 136 36.65 52.66 -11.07
C LEU A 136 37.14 51.32 -11.65
N LEU A 137 37.91 50.55 -10.87
CA LEU A 137 38.44 49.24 -11.28
C LEU A 137 37.32 48.20 -11.46
N ILE A 138 36.37 48.11 -10.54
CA ILE A 138 35.24 47.18 -10.65
C ILE A 138 34.36 47.54 -11.86
N GLN A 139 34.12 48.82 -12.12
CA GLN A 139 33.31 49.25 -13.26
C GLN A 139 34.03 49.07 -14.61
N SER A 140 35.34 49.27 -14.68
CA SER A 140 36.10 49.04 -15.91
C SER A 140 36.11 47.55 -16.30
N THR A 141 36.21 46.64 -15.32
CA THR A 141 36.13 45.20 -15.58
C THR A 141 34.77 44.76 -16.11
N PHE A 142 33.67 45.33 -15.61
CA PHE A 142 32.33 45.11 -16.17
C PHE A 142 32.19 45.65 -17.60
N GLY A 143 32.88 46.75 -17.92
CA GLY A 143 32.92 47.33 -19.26
C GLY A 143 33.53 46.42 -20.33
N ILE A 144 34.47 45.55 -19.96
CA ILE A 144 35.10 44.58 -20.87
C ILE A 144 34.06 43.59 -21.42
N LEU A 145 33.14 43.10 -20.58
CA LEU A 145 32.13 42.11 -21.00
C LEU A 145 31.14 42.69 -22.02
N VAL A 146 30.73 43.95 -21.85
CA VAL A 146 29.87 44.67 -22.82
C VAL A 146 30.63 44.94 -24.12
N SER A 147 31.93 45.25 -24.02
CA SER A 147 32.82 45.42 -25.18
C SER A 147 33.02 44.11 -25.96
N CYS A 148 33.08 42.97 -25.28
CA CYS A 148 33.10 41.64 -25.91
C CYS A 148 31.81 41.37 -26.70
N ALA A 149 30.63 41.76 -26.17
CA ALA A 149 29.37 41.64 -26.91
C ALA A 149 29.36 42.52 -28.18
N MET A 150 29.92 43.73 -28.13
CA MET A 150 30.11 44.57 -29.32
C MET A 150 31.04 43.92 -30.35
N ARG A 151 32.17 43.34 -29.91
CA ARG A 151 33.06 42.58 -30.82
C ARG A 151 32.34 41.41 -31.45
N GLN A 152 31.52 40.68 -30.69
CA GLN A 152 30.70 39.60 -31.21
C GLN A 152 29.68 40.09 -32.25
N TYR A 153 29.03 41.24 -32.03
CA TYR A 153 28.10 41.82 -33.01
C TYR A 153 28.78 42.08 -34.36
N PHE A 154 29.98 42.68 -34.35
CA PHE A 154 30.74 42.90 -35.57
C PHE A 154 31.28 41.60 -36.19
N HIS A 155 31.61 40.59 -35.38
CA HIS A 155 32.00 39.27 -35.86
C HIS A 155 30.83 38.55 -36.55
N ASP A 156 29.65 38.49 -35.93
CA ASP A 156 28.44 37.87 -36.51
C ASP A 156 27.99 38.63 -37.78
N LYS A 157 28.15 39.97 -37.82
CA LYS A 157 27.87 40.78 -39.02
C LYS A 157 28.84 40.48 -40.16
N ARG A 158 30.14 40.29 -39.87
CA ARG A 158 31.15 39.88 -40.86
C ARG A 158 30.91 38.45 -41.34
N ARG A 159 30.60 37.52 -40.43
CA ARG A 159 30.33 36.12 -40.76
C ARG A 159 29.06 35.95 -41.60
N LYS A 160 27.97 36.70 -41.33
CA LYS A 160 26.78 36.67 -42.19
C LYS A 160 27.07 37.16 -43.61
N LYS A 161 27.93 38.17 -43.77
CA LYS A 161 28.39 38.61 -45.10
C LYS A 161 29.22 37.51 -45.79
N ALA A 162 30.10 36.84 -45.06
CA ALA A 162 30.90 35.73 -45.58
C ALA A 162 30.06 34.46 -45.89
N GLU A 163 29.06 34.14 -45.07
CA GLU A 163 28.11 33.03 -45.29
C GLU A 163 27.16 33.34 -46.46
N GLN A 164 26.73 34.59 -46.65
CA GLN A 164 25.98 34.99 -47.85
C GLN A 164 26.84 34.86 -49.12
N GLN A 165 28.13 35.22 -49.05
CA GLN A 165 29.08 34.99 -50.14
C GLN A 165 29.40 33.50 -50.37
N LEU A 166 29.36 32.67 -49.33
CA LEU A 166 29.61 31.23 -49.42
C LEU A 166 28.37 30.44 -49.88
N ASP A 167 27.16 30.83 -49.49
CA ASP A 167 25.89 30.25 -49.98
C ASP A 167 25.64 30.60 -51.46
N GLU A 168 26.25 31.67 -52.01
CA GLU A 168 26.30 31.96 -53.45
C GLU A 168 27.30 31.07 -54.23
N ILE A 169 28.32 30.50 -53.57
CA ILE A 169 29.40 29.74 -54.22
C ILE A 169 29.27 28.22 -54.00
N MET A 170 28.69 27.77 -52.89
CA MET A 170 28.42 26.35 -52.63
C MET A 170 27.16 26.18 -51.78
N GLY A 171 26.13 25.54 -52.36
CA GLY A 171 24.90 25.13 -51.67
C GLY A 171 25.10 24.04 -50.60
N ALA A 172 25.94 24.31 -49.59
CA ALA A 172 26.38 23.35 -48.57
C ALA A 172 25.45 23.28 -47.34
N ARG A 173 24.30 23.95 -47.36
CA ARG A 173 23.36 23.99 -46.24
C ARG A 173 22.51 22.71 -46.10
N SER A 174 22.43 21.86 -47.13
CA SER A 174 21.58 20.65 -47.13
C SER A 174 22.19 19.45 -46.38
N ARG A 175 23.52 19.30 -46.38
CA ARG A 175 24.19 18.12 -45.80
C ARG A 175 24.21 18.09 -44.27
N PHE A 176 24.23 19.25 -43.62
CA PHE A 176 24.33 19.33 -42.15
C PHE A 176 23.01 19.01 -41.44
N ASN A 177 21.87 19.46 -42.00
CA ASN A 177 20.53 19.12 -41.49
C ASN A 177 20.20 17.62 -41.64
N MET A 178 20.79 16.96 -42.65
CA MET A 178 20.60 15.52 -42.88
C MET A 178 21.29 14.67 -41.80
N VAL A 179 22.47 15.08 -41.32
CA VAL A 179 23.24 14.34 -40.30
C VAL A 179 22.64 14.53 -38.90
N LEU A 180 22.18 15.73 -38.54
CA LEU A 180 21.56 15.98 -37.24
C LEU A 180 20.23 15.22 -37.07
N SER A 181 19.51 14.97 -38.17
CA SER A 181 18.25 14.20 -38.17
C SER A 181 18.42 12.69 -37.92
N ARG A 182 19.64 12.15 -38.06
CA ARG A 182 19.90 10.71 -37.93
C ARG A 182 19.93 10.21 -36.48
N SER A 183 20.19 11.05 -35.47
CA SER A 183 20.12 10.62 -34.07
C SER A 183 18.68 10.68 -33.54
N VAL A 184 17.89 9.66 -33.89
CA VAL A 184 16.49 9.49 -33.43
C VAL A 184 16.39 9.56 -31.90
N VAL A 185 17.41 9.08 -31.18
CA VAL A 185 17.44 9.13 -29.70
C VAL A 185 17.56 10.56 -29.19
N LEU A 186 18.50 11.37 -29.68
CA LEU A 186 18.71 12.74 -29.20
C LEU A 186 17.53 13.66 -29.53
N THR A 187 16.97 13.52 -30.74
CA THR A 187 15.81 14.32 -31.17
C THR A 187 14.53 13.95 -30.40
N THR A 188 14.33 12.68 -30.07
CA THR A 188 13.18 12.25 -29.26
C THR A 188 13.34 12.60 -27.78
N THR A 189 14.55 12.49 -27.20
CA THR A 189 14.80 12.90 -25.82
C THR A 189 14.72 14.42 -25.66
N ALA A 190 15.26 15.20 -26.60
CA ALA A 190 15.14 16.66 -26.60
C ALA A 190 13.68 17.11 -26.73
N GLY A 191 12.89 16.51 -27.63
CA GLY A 191 11.46 16.82 -27.75
C GLY A 191 10.64 16.45 -26.52
N PHE A 192 11.01 15.36 -25.83
CA PHE A 192 10.41 14.98 -24.55
C PHE A 192 10.78 15.99 -23.45
N LEU A 193 12.05 16.33 -23.28
CA LEU A 193 12.52 17.31 -22.29
C LEU A 193 11.87 18.68 -22.51
N TRP A 194 11.79 19.15 -23.75
CA TRP A 194 11.12 20.41 -24.09
C TRP A 194 9.65 20.42 -23.71
N LYS A 195 8.94 19.32 -23.98
CA LYS A 195 7.54 19.15 -23.56
C LYS A 195 7.37 19.17 -22.04
N TRP A 196 8.25 18.48 -21.30
CA TRP A 196 8.19 18.46 -19.84
C TRP A 196 8.51 19.83 -19.25
N LEU A 197 9.52 20.50 -19.78
CA LEU A 197 9.90 21.85 -19.39
C LEU A 197 8.69 22.79 -19.53
N ALA A 198 8.05 22.83 -20.71
CA ALA A 198 6.90 23.70 -20.95
C ALA A 198 5.69 23.42 -20.03
N LEU A 199 5.46 22.16 -19.64
CA LEU A 199 4.33 21.78 -18.77
C LEU A 199 4.61 22.01 -17.28
N ILE A 200 5.86 21.84 -16.83
CA ILE A 200 6.24 21.99 -15.42
C ILE A 200 6.54 23.46 -15.09
N TRP A 201 7.09 24.23 -16.02
CA TRP A 201 7.61 25.58 -15.74
C TRP A 201 6.55 26.53 -15.17
N ILE A 202 5.30 26.48 -15.66
CA ILE A 202 4.22 27.28 -15.09
C ILE A 202 3.99 27.02 -13.60
N TRP A 203 4.08 25.76 -13.16
CA TRP A 203 3.95 25.40 -11.76
C TRP A 203 5.17 25.83 -10.95
N MET A 204 6.37 25.75 -11.54
CA MET A 204 7.59 26.28 -10.93
C MET A 204 7.48 27.79 -10.68
N VAL A 205 6.96 28.56 -11.65
CA VAL A 205 6.74 30.01 -11.49
C VAL A 205 5.74 30.31 -10.37
N VAL A 206 4.61 29.59 -10.32
CA VAL A 206 3.62 29.75 -9.22
C VAL A 206 4.23 29.41 -7.86
N MET A 207 5.03 28.35 -7.78
CA MET A 207 5.71 28.00 -6.53
C MET A 207 6.75 29.05 -6.13
N LEU A 208 7.49 29.62 -7.08
CA LEU A 208 8.41 30.72 -6.81
C LEU A 208 7.69 31.97 -6.28
N MET A 209 6.47 32.28 -6.78
CA MET A 209 5.65 33.39 -6.25
C MET A 209 5.31 33.22 -4.78
N ILE A 210 4.87 32.02 -4.40
CA ILE A 210 4.55 31.69 -3.01
C ILE A 210 5.85 31.66 -2.18
N TRP A 211 6.95 31.16 -2.78
CA TRP A 211 8.23 31.02 -2.11
C TRP A 211 8.86 32.37 -1.71
N MET A 212 8.62 33.44 -2.48
CA MET A 212 9.12 34.77 -2.17
C MET A 212 8.69 35.31 -0.80
N GLU A 213 7.56 34.86 -0.27
CA GLU A 213 7.04 35.27 1.04
C GLU A 213 7.80 34.63 2.23
N PHE A 214 8.55 33.54 1.99
CA PHE A 214 9.31 32.85 3.04
C PHE A 214 10.68 33.47 3.33
N TRP A 215 11.17 34.41 2.50
CA TRP A 215 12.50 35.00 2.64
C TRP A 215 12.45 36.36 3.33
N GLY A 216 12.65 36.40 4.64
CA GLY A 216 12.72 37.65 5.43
C GLY A 216 11.36 38.11 5.98
N THR A 217 11.23 39.41 6.27
CA THR A 217 10.02 40.01 6.85
C THR A 217 8.86 40.09 5.85
N SER A 218 7.63 39.99 6.36
CA SER A 218 6.40 40.08 5.56
C SER A 218 6.19 41.51 5.11
N ASN A 219 6.14 41.74 3.80
CA ASN A 219 6.03 43.07 3.22
C ASN A 219 4.85 43.11 2.26
N ALA A 220 4.16 44.24 2.16
CA ALA A 220 2.99 44.37 1.28
C ALA A 220 3.28 43.95 -0.19
N PHE A 221 4.47 44.27 -0.73
CA PHE A 221 4.85 43.87 -2.08
C PHE A 221 4.95 42.35 -2.27
N ARG A 222 5.41 41.63 -1.24
CA ARG A 222 5.55 40.17 -1.27
C ARG A 222 4.19 39.49 -1.10
N ILE A 223 3.33 40.01 -0.21
CA ILE A 223 1.94 39.56 -0.05
C ILE A 223 1.16 39.70 -1.36
N MET A 224 1.35 40.79 -2.10
CA MET A 224 0.70 40.97 -3.40
C MET A 224 1.14 39.92 -4.43
N PHE A 225 2.41 39.47 -4.44
CA PHE A 225 2.81 38.33 -5.28
C PHE A 225 2.07 37.05 -4.89
N VAL A 226 1.92 36.77 -3.58
CA VAL A 226 1.14 35.62 -3.13
C VAL A 226 -0.33 35.75 -3.54
N ALA A 227 -0.92 36.93 -3.40
CA ALA A 227 -2.31 37.21 -3.81
C ALA A 227 -2.52 37.01 -5.33
N LEU A 228 -1.58 37.46 -6.16
CA LEU A 228 -1.62 37.26 -7.61
C LEU A 228 -1.44 35.78 -8.00
N ALA A 229 -0.57 35.04 -7.31
CA ALA A 229 -0.43 33.59 -7.51
C ALA A 229 -1.70 32.83 -7.15
N ILE A 230 -2.31 33.19 -6.01
CA ILE A 230 -3.57 32.63 -5.57
C ILE A 230 -4.69 32.99 -6.55
N PHE A 231 -4.75 34.21 -7.06
CA PHE A 231 -5.71 34.63 -8.08
C PHE A 231 -5.57 33.80 -9.38
N LEU A 232 -4.35 33.53 -9.82
CA LEU A 232 -4.11 32.66 -10.99
C LEU A 232 -4.63 31.24 -10.75
N VAL A 233 -4.42 30.70 -9.55
CA VAL A 233 -4.91 29.39 -9.14
C VAL A 233 -6.44 29.37 -9.01
N MET A 234 -7.02 30.43 -8.44
CA MET A 234 -8.46 30.60 -8.28
C MET A 234 -9.17 30.62 -9.64
N THR A 235 -8.67 31.45 -10.57
CA THR A 235 -9.20 31.54 -11.94
C THR A 235 -9.06 30.22 -12.70
N PHE A 236 -7.97 29.48 -12.51
CA PHE A 236 -7.80 28.12 -13.08
C PHE A 236 -8.88 27.14 -12.59
N GLN A 237 -9.23 27.21 -11.31
CA GLN A 237 -10.23 26.32 -10.70
C GLN A 237 -11.66 26.67 -11.11
N LEU A 238 -12.02 27.96 -11.12
CA LEU A 238 -13.39 28.43 -11.31
C LEU A 238 -13.77 28.63 -12.78
N CYS A 239 -12.84 29.07 -13.64
CA CYS A 239 -13.14 29.41 -15.02
C CYS A 239 -13.08 28.20 -15.97
N SER A 240 -13.59 28.37 -17.20
CA SER A 240 -13.38 27.42 -18.28
C SER A 240 -11.92 27.40 -18.72
N PHE A 241 -11.42 26.23 -19.15
CA PHE A 241 -10.00 26.06 -19.48
C PHE A 241 -9.56 26.92 -20.68
N GLU A 242 -10.43 27.09 -21.68
CA GLU A 242 -10.14 27.94 -22.84
C GLU A 242 -10.04 29.41 -22.47
N PHE A 243 -10.93 29.91 -21.59
CA PHE A 243 -10.85 31.27 -21.09
C PHE A 243 -9.57 31.50 -20.28
N TRP A 244 -9.23 30.56 -19.39
CA TRP A 244 -8.02 30.66 -18.58
C TRP A 244 -6.74 30.71 -19.43
N LYS A 245 -6.63 29.88 -20.48
CA LYS A 245 -5.50 29.95 -21.44
C LYS A 245 -5.37 31.32 -22.11
N LYS A 246 -6.48 31.93 -22.52
CA LYS A 246 -6.47 33.28 -23.11
C LYS A 246 -6.03 34.32 -22.09
N SER A 247 -6.52 34.21 -20.85
CA SER A 247 -6.17 35.11 -19.74
C SER A 247 -4.69 35.05 -19.36
N LEU A 248 -4.00 33.91 -19.52
CA LEU A 248 -2.58 33.77 -19.19
C LEU A 248 -1.69 34.78 -19.92
N ARG A 249 -1.99 35.10 -21.19
CA ARG A 249 -1.16 36.03 -21.99
C ARG A 249 -1.19 37.44 -21.40
N ILE A 250 -2.35 37.87 -20.92
CA ILE A 250 -2.53 39.18 -20.28
C ILE A 250 -1.90 39.15 -18.88
N TYR A 251 -2.11 38.07 -18.13
CA TYR A 251 -1.58 37.88 -16.79
C TYR A 251 -0.05 38.01 -16.73
N TRP A 252 0.69 37.38 -17.66
CA TRP A 252 2.15 37.46 -17.67
C TRP A 252 2.67 38.88 -17.90
N TRP A 253 2.04 39.65 -18.80
CA TRP A 253 2.41 41.05 -19.04
C TRP A 253 2.15 41.92 -17.82
N PHE A 254 1.00 41.75 -17.17
CA PHE A 254 0.68 42.44 -15.93
C PHE A 254 1.73 42.16 -14.85
N LEU A 255 2.14 40.91 -14.70
CA LEU A 255 3.07 40.50 -13.67
C LEU A 255 4.52 40.97 -13.95
N ILE A 256 4.94 41.00 -15.22
CA ILE A 256 6.20 41.66 -15.63
C ILE A 256 6.16 43.15 -15.28
N GLY A 257 5.05 43.83 -15.57
CA GLY A 257 4.86 45.24 -15.22
C GLY A 257 4.93 45.49 -13.71
N TYR A 258 4.25 44.67 -12.92
CA TYR A 258 4.26 44.75 -11.46
C TYR A 258 5.67 44.51 -10.87
N ALA A 259 6.38 43.47 -11.34
CA ALA A 259 7.75 43.22 -10.91
C ALA A 259 8.68 44.39 -11.25
N MET A 260 8.56 44.94 -12.46
CA MET A 260 9.35 46.09 -12.90
C MET A 260 9.07 47.33 -12.05
N ALA A 261 7.80 47.60 -11.72
CA ALA A 261 7.42 48.70 -10.85
C ALA A 261 8.04 48.55 -9.45
N ASN A 262 7.97 47.35 -8.85
CA ASN A 262 8.59 47.08 -7.55
C ASN A 262 10.10 47.32 -7.55
N PHE A 263 10.79 46.93 -8.64
CA PHE A 263 12.22 47.19 -8.77
C PHE A 263 12.55 48.66 -8.89
N VAL A 264 11.79 49.41 -9.70
CA VAL A 264 11.97 50.84 -9.83
C VAL A 264 11.70 51.53 -8.50
N THR A 265 10.63 51.18 -7.78
CA THR A 265 10.32 51.72 -6.46
C THR A 265 11.40 51.41 -5.43
N PHE A 266 11.93 50.17 -5.40
CA PHE A 266 13.06 49.81 -4.56
C PHE A 266 14.31 50.64 -4.90
N TYR A 267 14.63 50.77 -6.18
CA TYR A 267 15.80 51.52 -6.65
C TYR A 267 15.69 53.01 -6.31
N LEU A 268 14.50 53.59 -6.48
CA LEU A 268 14.22 54.97 -6.12
C LEU A 268 14.39 55.15 -4.60
N TYR A 269 13.80 54.30 -3.76
CA TYR A 269 13.91 54.42 -2.31
C TYR A 269 15.35 54.30 -1.76
N GLU A 270 16.18 53.44 -2.38
CA GLU A 270 17.61 53.34 -2.01
C GLU A 270 18.42 54.59 -2.41
N SER A 271 17.94 55.38 -3.37
CA SER A 271 18.63 56.61 -3.79
C SER A 271 18.37 57.76 -2.79
N GLY A 272 19.46 58.29 -2.21
CA GLY A 272 19.37 59.26 -1.11
C GLY A 272 18.71 60.61 -1.44
N MET A 273 18.62 61.00 -2.72
CA MET A 273 17.89 62.21 -3.14
C MET A 273 16.38 61.96 -3.22
N THR A 274 15.94 60.90 -3.89
CA THR A 274 14.50 60.66 -4.08
C THR A 274 13.82 60.11 -2.83
N ARG A 275 14.54 59.41 -1.94
CA ARG A 275 14.03 59.06 -0.61
C ARG A 275 13.62 60.30 0.19
N ARG A 276 14.42 61.35 0.18
CA ARG A 276 14.08 62.60 0.89
C ARG A 276 12.78 63.21 0.34
N LEU A 277 12.60 63.16 -0.98
CA LEU A 277 11.35 63.57 -1.62
C LEU A 277 10.18 62.66 -1.25
N LEU A 278 10.37 61.34 -1.22
CA LEU A 278 9.34 60.36 -0.84
C LEU A 278 8.89 60.53 0.62
N LEU A 279 9.83 60.77 1.54
CA LEU A 279 9.52 61.01 2.95
C LEU A 279 8.85 62.38 3.18
N GLN A 280 9.12 63.36 2.31
CA GLN A 280 8.53 64.69 2.41
C GLN A 280 7.10 64.75 1.83
N TYR A 281 6.81 64.01 0.75
CA TYR A 281 5.55 64.14 0.00
C TYR A 281 4.63 62.90 0.04
N VAL A 282 5.14 61.69 0.33
CA VAL A 282 4.38 60.43 0.13
C VAL A 282 3.99 59.74 1.45
N GLY A 283 4.87 59.64 2.45
CA GLY A 283 4.53 58.93 3.69
C GLY A 283 5.66 58.85 4.72
N THR A 284 5.38 58.20 5.84
CA THR A 284 6.34 58.04 6.96
C THR A 284 7.23 56.81 6.80
N GLU A 285 8.38 56.79 7.49
CA GLU A 285 9.31 55.65 7.45
C GLU A 285 8.65 54.33 7.90
N GLU A 286 7.75 54.36 8.89
CA GLU A 286 7.01 53.18 9.33
C GLU A 286 6.07 52.62 8.25
N GLN A 287 5.45 53.49 7.45
CA GLN A 287 4.61 53.06 6.34
C GLN A 287 5.45 52.42 5.24
N PHE A 288 6.58 53.03 4.87
CA PHE A 288 7.53 52.46 3.91
C PHE A 288 8.14 51.14 4.39
N TYR A 289 8.39 51.01 5.70
CA TYR A 289 8.81 49.76 6.31
C TYR A 289 7.77 48.65 6.14
N LYS A 290 6.47 48.93 6.33
CA LYS A 290 5.36 47.98 6.05
C LYS A 290 5.24 47.59 4.57
N PHE A 291 5.64 48.48 3.66
CA PHE A 291 5.77 48.14 2.23
C PHE A 291 7.00 47.28 1.93
N GLY A 292 7.96 47.20 2.86
CA GLY A 292 9.20 46.45 2.70
C GLY A 292 10.38 47.26 2.17
N LEU A 293 10.30 48.58 2.30
CA LEU A 293 11.33 49.51 1.85
C LEU A 293 12.16 49.96 3.05
N GLU A 294 13.30 49.31 3.24
CA GLU A 294 14.30 49.65 4.25
C GLU A 294 15.65 50.00 3.59
N ARG A 295 16.48 50.81 4.26
CA ARG A 295 17.80 51.18 3.74
C ARG A 295 18.78 50.05 4.06
N HIS A 296 19.36 49.45 3.02
CA HIS A 296 20.33 48.38 3.19
C HIS A 296 21.77 48.90 3.24
N LYS A 297 22.64 48.18 3.96
CA LYS A 297 24.09 48.38 3.91
C LYS A 297 24.62 48.01 2.53
N TYR A 298 25.72 48.62 2.09
CA TYR A 298 26.32 48.37 0.77
C TYR A 298 26.58 46.87 0.47
N SER A 299 27.01 46.09 1.47
CA SER A 299 27.25 44.64 1.34
C SER A 299 25.99 43.79 1.31
N GLU A 300 24.83 44.36 1.66
CA GLU A 300 23.56 43.63 1.79
C GLU A 300 22.52 44.07 0.78
N ARG A 301 22.79 45.15 0.03
CA ARG A 301 21.86 45.74 -0.92
C ARG A 301 21.42 44.79 -2.04
N TYR A 302 22.26 43.86 -2.48
CA TYR A 302 21.88 42.91 -3.54
C TYR A 302 20.93 41.79 -3.05
N LYS A 303 20.96 41.45 -1.75
CA LYS A 303 20.18 40.35 -1.16
C LYS A 303 18.67 40.48 -1.41
N PRO A 304 18.02 41.65 -1.17
CA PRO A 304 16.59 41.81 -1.42
C PRO A 304 16.19 41.85 -2.90
N LEU A 305 17.09 42.19 -3.84
CA LEU A 305 16.77 42.23 -5.29
C LEU A 305 16.98 40.89 -5.98
N LEU A 306 17.93 40.07 -5.51
CA LEU A 306 18.32 38.85 -6.21
C LEU A 306 17.14 37.89 -6.42
N ASN A 307 16.33 37.67 -5.38
CA ASN A 307 15.20 36.73 -5.43
C ASN A 307 14.09 37.22 -6.38
N PRO A 308 13.60 38.48 -6.29
CA PRO A 308 12.67 39.02 -7.30
C PRO A 308 13.24 39.02 -8.72
N LEU A 309 14.56 39.12 -8.92
CA LEU A 309 15.17 39.18 -10.26
C LEU A 309 15.14 37.81 -10.92
N PHE A 310 15.52 36.77 -10.18
CA PHE A 310 15.34 35.38 -10.64
C PHE A 310 13.88 35.08 -10.95
N PHE A 311 12.97 35.59 -10.13
CA PHE A 311 11.54 35.46 -10.37
C PHE A 311 11.12 36.15 -11.68
N GLN A 312 11.51 37.42 -11.89
CA GLN A 312 11.26 38.18 -13.13
C GLN A 312 11.75 37.42 -14.36
N LEU A 313 12.96 36.87 -14.31
CA LEU A 313 13.53 36.05 -15.39
C LEU A 313 12.69 34.79 -15.66
N ALA A 314 12.21 34.11 -14.62
CA ALA A 314 11.39 32.91 -14.78
C ALA A 314 10.06 33.20 -15.51
N ILE A 315 9.42 34.35 -15.25
CA ILE A 315 8.19 34.77 -15.96
C ILE A 315 8.48 35.13 -17.40
N ILE A 316 9.57 35.85 -17.66
CA ILE A 316 9.99 36.22 -19.00
C ILE A 316 10.23 34.95 -19.84
N ILE A 317 10.91 33.95 -19.27
CA ILE A 317 11.12 32.65 -19.92
C ILE A 317 9.79 31.95 -20.21
N GLN A 318 8.88 31.93 -19.24
CA GLN A 318 7.55 31.35 -19.41
C GLN A 318 6.79 32.00 -20.57
N LYS A 319 6.76 33.33 -20.61
CA LYS A 319 6.01 34.11 -21.60
C LYS A 319 6.62 34.04 -22.99
N ASN A 320 7.94 34.23 -23.14
CA ASN A 320 8.59 34.36 -24.46
C ASN A 320 8.88 33.01 -25.13
N TYR A 321 9.20 31.96 -24.36
CA TYR A 321 9.67 30.69 -24.95
C TYR A 321 8.70 29.51 -24.75
N LEU A 322 8.02 29.46 -23.59
CA LEU A 322 7.27 28.26 -23.20
C LEU A 322 5.75 28.37 -23.44
N GLN A 323 5.17 29.58 -23.50
CA GLN A 323 3.72 29.78 -23.58
C GLN A 323 3.09 29.15 -24.84
N GLU A 324 3.66 29.37 -26.03
CA GLU A 324 3.13 28.79 -27.27
C GLU A 324 3.27 27.26 -27.30
N THR A 325 4.39 26.76 -26.77
CA THR A 325 4.64 25.32 -26.61
C THR A 325 3.62 24.69 -25.64
N PHE A 326 3.31 25.39 -24.55
CA PHE A 326 2.30 24.98 -23.58
C PHE A 326 0.90 24.92 -24.19
N ASP A 327 0.50 25.95 -24.95
CA ASP A 327 -0.79 25.98 -25.66
C ASP A 327 -0.92 24.82 -26.65
N LYS A 328 0.16 24.51 -27.38
CA LYS A 328 0.22 23.37 -28.31
C LYS A 328 0.00 22.04 -27.61
N TYR A 329 0.70 21.76 -26.51
CA TYR A 329 0.63 20.46 -25.83
C TYR A 329 -0.61 20.25 -24.96
N THR A 330 -1.30 21.31 -24.56
CA THR A 330 -2.53 21.23 -23.75
C THR A 330 -3.80 21.10 -24.58
N SER A 331 -3.76 21.46 -25.87
CA SER A 331 -4.86 21.27 -26.82
C SER A 331 -5.12 19.79 -27.16
N PRO A 332 -6.36 19.39 -27.49
CA PRO A 332 -6.69 18.02 -27.86
C PRO A 332 -6.07 17.67 -29.23
N LEU A 333 -5.01 16.86 -29.24
CA LEU A 333 -4.37 16.34 -30.45
C LEU A 333 -5.08 15.07 -30.94
N LYS A 334 -5.39 14.98 -32.25
CA LYS A 334 -5.90 13.74 -32.87
C LYS A 334 -4.77 12.69 -32.91
N GLU A 335 -5.02 11.52 -32.31
CA GLU A 335 -4.03 10.45 -32.08
C GLU A 335 -3.73 9.61 -33.34
N THR A 336 -3.40 10.23 -34.48
CA THR A 336 -3.10 9.51 -35.74
C THR A 336 -1.65 9.07 -35.86
N GLU A 337 -0.72 9.56 -35.03
CA GLU A 337 0.72 9.29 -35.18
C GLU A 337 1.32 8.24 -34.20
N TYR A 338 0.68 7.95 -33.07
CA TYR A 338 1.29 7.09 -32.04
C TYR A 338 1.14 5.58 -32.31
N LYS A 339 0.06 5.16 -32.97
CA LYS A 339 -0.19 3.73 -33.29
C LYS A 339 0.79 3.13 -34.30
N ARG A 340 1.55 3.95 -35.05
CA ARG A 340 2.43 3.49 -36.14
C ARG A 340 3.83 3.04 -35.67
N ARG A 341 4.25 3.36 -34.44
CA ARG A 341 5.62 3.07 -33.92
C ARG A 341 5.69 1.93 -32.89
N LYS A 342 4.94 0.84 -33.12
CA LYS A 342 4.84 -0.29 -32.15
C LYS A 342 6.05 -1.24 -32.14
N ASN A 343 6.92 -1.22 -33.15
CA ASN A 343 7.73 -2.42 -33.45
C ASN A 343 9.27 -2.38 -33.32
N TYR A 344 9.93 -1.35 -32.78
CA TYR A 344 11.40 -1.24 -32.98
C TYR A 344 12.35 -1.30 -31.77
N SER A 345 11.93 -1.39 -30.49
CA SER A 345 12.88 -1.65 -29.38
C SER A 345 12.25 -2.07 -28.03
N PRO A 346 13.00 -2.74 -27.12
CA PRO A 346 12.58 -2.99 -25.73
C PRO A 346 12.21 -1.71 -24.97
N TRP A 347 12.91 -0.60 -25.24
CA TRP A 347 12.63 0.71 -24.65
C TRP A 347 11.25 1.25 -25.04
N MET A 348 10.81 1.02 -26.28
CA MET A 348 9.46 1.40 -26.73
C MET A 348 8.36 0.58 -26.05
N LYS A 349 8.61 -0.71 -25.74
CA LYS A 349 7.69 -1.53 -24.94
C LYS A 349 7.59 -1.00 -23.51
N PHE A 350 8.71 -0.65 -22.88
CA PHE A 350 8.73 -0.03 -21.56
C PHE A 350 7.95 1.30 -21.53
N MET A 351 8.18 2.18 -22.51
CA MET A 351 7.45 3.44 -22.65
C MET A 351 5.94 3.23 -22.86
N TYR A 352 5.54 2.21 -23.63
CA TYR A 352 4.12 1.85 -23.78
C TYR A 352 3.50 1.43 -22.45
N TYR A 353 4.18 0.59 -21.65
CA TYR A 353 3.70 0.22 -20.32
C TYR A 353 3.61 1.42 -19.38
N ILE A 354 4.58 2.35 -19.41
CA ILE A 354 4.50 3.61 -18.65
C ILE A 354 3.27 4.42 -19.05
N ILE A 355 2.95 4.51 -20.35
CA ILE A 355 1.77 5.24 -20.83
C ILE A 355 0.48 4.56 -20.36
N LEU A 356 0.43 3.23 -20.40
CA LEU A 356 -0.70 2.45 -19.90
C LEU A 356 -0.90 2.67 -18.39
N MET A 357 0.17 2.55 -17.60
CA MET A 357 0.16 2.79 -16.16
C MET A 357 -0.24 4.22 -15.82
N LYS A 358 0.28 5.20 -16.57
CA LYS A 358 -0.12 6.60 -16.47
C LYS A 358 -1.63 6.75 -16.71
N ASN A 359 -2.16 6.20 -17.81
CA ASN A 359 -3.58 6.32 -18.13
C ASN A 359 -4.47 5.66 -17.08
N LEU A 360 -4.06 4.49 -16.58
CA LEU A 360 -4.74 3.82 -15.47
C LEU A 360 -4.74 4.67 -14.20
N ALA A 361 -3.58 5.23 -13.81
CA ALA A 361 -3.46 6.10 -12.64
C ALA A 361 -4.39 7.32 -12.76
N PHE A 362 -4.42 7.99 -13.91
CA PHE A 362 -5.32 9.13 -14.14
C PHE A 362 -6.80 8.73 -14.15
N GLN A 363 -7.15 7.51 -14.60
CA GLN A 363 -8.53 7.02 -14.56
C GLN A 363 -8.96 6.69 -13.12
N THR A 364 -8.11 6.01 -12.35
CA THR A 364 -8.33 5.74 -10.92
C THR A 364 -8.46 7.04 -10.13
N LEU A 365 -7.55 8.00 -10.35
CA LEU A 365 -7.64 9.33 -9.77
C LEU A 365 -8.95 9.99 -10.15
N CYS A 366 -9.34 10.02 -11.43
CA CYS A 366 -10.62 10.58 -11.86
C CYS A 366 -11.81 9.97 -11.10
N VAL A 367 -11.77 8.66 -10.80
CA VAL A 367 -12.83 7.98 -10.06
C VAL A 367 -12.85 8.35 -8.56
N HIS A 368 -11.69 8.34 -7.91
CA HIS A 368 -11.58 8.46 -6.45
C HIS A 368 -11.34 9.90 -5.95
N PHE A 369 -10.95 10.84 -6.81
CA PHE A 369 -10.47 12.17 -6.41
C PHE A 369 -11.42 12.94 -5.51
N GLN A 370 -12.73 12.91 -5.83
CA GLN A 370 -13.74 13.61 -5.03
C GLN A 370 -13.70 13.16 -3.56
N LYS A 371 -13.46 11.87 -3.31
CA LYS A 371 -13.41 11.33 -1.95
C LYS A 371 -12.18 11.82 -1.21
N ILE A 372 -11.04 11.85 -1.91
CA ILE A 372 -9.78 12.38 -1.38
C ILE A 372 -9.93 13.85 -1.01
N LEU A 373 -10.56 14.66 -1.86
CA LEU A 373 -10.78 16.08 -1.59
C LEU A 373 -11.73 16.33 -0.41
N LEU A 374 -12.80 15.57 -0.27
CA LEU A 374 -13.72 15.72 0.87
C LEU A 374 -13.01 15.38 2.18
N LEU A 375 -12.20 14.32 2.19
CA LEU A 375 -11.38 13.93 3.33
C LEU A 375 -10.32 14.98 3.66
N LEU A 376 -9.57 15.46 2.66
CA LEU A 376 -8.55 16.48 2.85
C LEU A 376 -9.15 17.83 3.29
N GLY A 377 -10.34 18.19 2.79
CA GLY A 377 -11.07 19.37 3.28
C GLY A 377 -11.47 19.25 4.76
N TRP A 378 -11.86 18.06 5.22
CA TRP A 378 -12.12 17.83 6.64
C TRP A 378 -10.83 17.87 7.47
N PHE A 379 -9.71 17.36 6.95
CA PHE A 379 -8.39 17.51 7.59
C PHE A 379 -8.03 18.98 7.83
N VAL A 380 -8.30 19.87 6.87
CA VAL A 380 -8.11 21.32 7.06
C VAL A 380 -8.97 21.83 8.22
N CYS A 381 -10.25 21.44 8.28
CA CYS A 381 -11.15 21.88 9.35
C CYS A 381 -10.65 21.47 10.74
N VAL A 382 -10.07 20.27 10.89
CA VAL A 382 -9.61 19.72 12.17
C VAL A 382 -8.24 20.27 12.60
N TYR A 383 -7.26 20.31 11.69
CA TYR A 383 -5.91 20.79 12.04
C TYR A 383 -5.87 22.32 12.23
N ASP A 384 -6.71 23.04 11.51
CA ASP A 384 -6.86 24.49 11.61
C ASP A 384 -8.26 24.81 12.12
N MET A 385 -8.51 24.47 13.39
CA MET A 385 -9.81 24.67 14.02
C MET A 385 -10.08 26.16 14.24
N CYS A 386 -11.11 26.69 13.59
CA CYS A 386 -11.51 28.09 13.72
C CYS A 386 -12.99 28.29 13.33
N ALA A 387 -13.55 29.43 13.74
CA ALA A 387 -14.94 29.76 13.43
C ALA A 387 -15.24 29.80 11.92
N PHE A 388 -14.32 30.33 11.10
CA PHE A 388 -14.52 30.35 9.64
C PHE A 388 -14.59 28.95 9.02
N ASN A 389 -13.84 27.99 9.58
CA ASN A 389 -13.87 26.60 9.12
C ASN A 389 -15.11 25.82 9.62
N MET A 390 -15.93 26.39 10.52
CA MET A 390 -17.23 25.81 10.87
C MET A 390 -18.19 25.79 9.68
N VAL A 391 -18.20 26.86 8.87
CA VAL A 391 -19.00 26.91 7.64
C VAL A 391 -18.54 25.82 6.66
N PHE A 392 -17.24 25.49 6.65
CA PHE A 392 -16.70 24.40 5.84
C PHE A 392 -17.16 23.03 6.33
N ALA A 393 -17.17 22.81 7.64
CA ALA A 393 -17.68 21.56 8.21
C ALA A 393 -19.14 21.29 7.79
N ILE A 394 -19.99 22.33 7.79
CA ILE A 394 -21.38 22.24 7.32
C ILE A 394 -21.45 21.97 5.81
N LEU A 395 -20.70 22.71 5.00
CA LEU A 395 -20.74 22.52 3.54
C LEU A 395 -20.17 21.17 3.10
N LEU A 396 -19.17 20.63 3.80
CA LEU A 396 -18.60 19.31 3.54
C LEU A 396 -19.61 18.20 3.84
N THR A 397 -20.35 18.29 4.95
CA THR A 397 -21.38 17.30 5.28
C THR A 397 -22.53 17.32 4.27
N VAL A 398 -22.97 18.52 3.84
CA VAL A 398 -23.97 18.69 2.76
C VAL A 398 -23.45 18.16 1.40
N SER A 399 -22.16 18.30 1.11
CA SER A 399 -21.53 17.81 -0.12
C SER A 399 -21.55 16.27 -0.24
N CYS A 400 -21.40 15.59 0.89
CA CYS A 400 -21.50 14.12 0.97
C CYS A 400 -22.91 13.62 0.65
N PHE A 401 -23.93 14.35 1.11
CA PHE A 401 -25.35 14.09 0.86
C PHE A 401 -25.75 14.31 -0.61
N SER A 402 -25.17 15.34 -1.23
CA SER A 402 -25.64 15.88 -2.51
C SER A 402 -25.14 15.12 -3.76
N GLY A 403 -25.78 15.41 -4.90
CA GLY A 403 -25.37 14.90 -6.21
C GLY A 403 -23.94 15.29 -6.61
N ARG A 404 -23.34 14.52 -7.51
CA ARG A 404 -21.92 14.69 -7.92
C ARG A 404 -21.58 16.11 -8.39
N ASN A 405 -22.41 16.68 -9.26
CA ASN A 405 -22.16 18.01 -9.83
C ASN A 405 -22.25 19.11 -8.78
N PHE A 406 -23.19 19.00 -7.85
CA PHE A 406 -23.34 19.95 -6.74
C PHE A 406 -22.17 19.87 -5.77
N ALA A 407 -21.72 18.65 -5.45
CA ALA A 407 -20.54 18.44 -4.63
C ALA A 407 -19.26 19.04 -5.24
N PHE A 408 -19.11 19.02 -6.57
CA PHE A 408 -17.98 19.70 -7.24
C PHE A 408 -18.05 21.21 -7.09
N LYS A 409 -19.24 21.81 -7.23
CA LYS A 409 -19.42 23.26 -7.02
C LYS A 409 -19.04 23.65 -5.60
N ILE A 410 -19.48 22.89 -4.59
CA ILE A 410 -19.10 23.13 -3.18
C ILE A 410 -17.57 23.08 -3.01
N ILE A 411 -16.90 22.05 -3.51
CA ILE A 411 -15.43 21.92 -3.35
C ILE A 411 -14.69 23.14 -3.95
N TYR A 412 -15.15 23.65 -5.09
CA TYR A 412 -14.55 24.86 -5.68
C TYR A 412 -14.82 26.12 -4.87
N ILE A 413 -16.04 26.28 -4.35
CA ILE A 413 -16.38 27.40 -3.43
C ILE A 413 -15.51 27.34 -2.17
N MET A 414 -15.27 26.15 -1.62
CA MET A 414 -14.40 25.95 -0.46
C MET A 414 -12.94 26.27 -0.74
N SER A 415 -12.42 25.85 -1.90
CA SER A 415 -11.06 26.21 -2.30
C SER A 415 -10.89 27.72 -2.49
N ALA A 416 -11.88 28.38 -3.10
CA ALA A 416 -11.90 29.83 -3.27
C ALA A 416 -11.94 30.57 -1.92
N TRP A 417 -12.79 30.15 -0.99
CA TRP A 417 -12.84 30.76 0.36
C TRP A 417 -11.54 30.54 1.13
N ASN A 418 -10.97 29.33 1.09
CA ASN A 418 -9.72 29.03 1.77
C ASN A 418 -8.55 29.88 1.22
N GLN A 419 -8.54 30.12 -0.10
CA GLN A 419 -7.60 31.03 -0.74
C GLN A 419 -7.73 32.48 -0.26
N VAL A 420 -8.97 32.96 -0.07
CA VAL A 420 -9.23 34.28 0.52
C VAL A 420 -8.77 34.34 1.98
N LEU A 421 -9.01 33.29 2.78
CA LEU A 421 -8.54 33.22 4.17
C LEU A 421 -7.01 33.26 4.28
N ILE A 422 -6.28 32.60 3.36
CA ILE A 422 -4.82 32.67 3.31
C ILE A 422 -4.36 34.13 3.13
N VAL A 423 -4.95 34.85 2.17
CA VAL A 423 -4.60 36.27 1.92
C VAL A 423 -4.99 37.14 3.12
N LEU A 424 -6.17 36.95 3.70
CA LEU A 424 -6.62 37.69 4.88
C LEU A 424 -5.70 37.49 6.08
N ARG A 425 -5.21 36.26 6.32
CA ARG A 425 -4.24 35.97 7.39
C ARG A 425 -2.90 36.66 7.15
N LEU A 426 -2.40 36.64 5.91
CA LEU A 426 -1.15 37.33 5.55
C LEU A 426 -1.29 38.86 5.71
N LEU A 427 -2.43 39.42 5.31
CA LEU A 427 -2.73 40.85 5.48
C LEU A 427 -2.86 41.23 6.96
N TYR A 428 -3.56 40.42 7.76
CA TYR A 428 -3.72 40.64 9.19
C TYR A 428 -2.35 40.69 9.89
N MET A 429 -1.46 39.76 9.55
CA MET A 429 -0.10 39.69 10.10
C MET A 429 0.76 40.92 9.75
N ASN A 430 0.49 41.61 8.62
CA ASN A 430 1.21 42.81 8.20
C ASN A 430 0.63 44.11 8.79
N LEU A 431 -0.71 44.19 8.89
CA LEU A 431 -1.41 45.40 9.31
C LEU A 431 -1.44 45.58 10.84
N TYR A 432 -1.57 44.48 11.59
CA TYR A 432 -1.73 44.50 13.04
C TYR A 432 -0.48 43.97 13.75
N THR A 433 0.21 44.88 14.47
CA THR A 433 1.48 44.57 15.16
C THR A 433 1.27 44.11 16.61
N SER A 434 0.08 44.33 17.21
CA SER A 434 -0.21 43.93 18.60
C SER A 434 -1.48 43.10 18.70
N HIS A 435 -1.36 41.86 19.17
CA HIS A 435 -2.51 40.96 19.39
C HIS A 435 -3.30 41.24 20.67
N LYS A 436 -2.76 42.07 21.56
CA LYS A 436 -3.30 42.30 22.91
C LYS A 436 -4.68 42.97 22.91
N GLN A 437 -5.04 43.69 21.84
CA GLN A 437 -6.35 44.35 21.72
C GLN A 437 -7.53 43.35 21.66
N TRP A 438 -7.25 42.08 21.34
CA TRP A 438 -8.25 41.03 21.19
C TRP A 438 -8.28 40.06 22.39
N ASP A 439 -7.51 40.33 23.44
CA ASP A 439 -7.46 39.49 24.64
C ASP A 439 -8.66 39.75 25.54
N TYR A 440 -9.24 38.67 26.06
CA TYR A 440 -10.30 38.62 27.05
C TYR A 440 -9.81 37.83 28.26
N VAL A 441 -10.03 38.34 29.47
CA VAL A 441 -9.63 37.68 30.72
C VAL A 441 -10.83 36.93 31.28
N GLY A 442 -10.73 35.60 31.36
CA GLY A 442 -11.71 34.73 32.02
C GLY A 442 -11.30 34.38 33.44
N HIS A 443 -12.27 34.32 34.35
CA HIS A 443 -12.09 33.90 35.74
C HIS A 443 -12.72 32.53 35.97
N TYR A 444 -12.02 31.59 36.62
CA TYR A 444 -12.58 30.32 37.06
C TYR A 444 -12.05 29.89 38.43
N THR A 445 -12.87 29.17 39.18
CA THR A 445 -12.53 28.58 40.48
C THR A 445 -12.21 27.10 40.33
N ARG A 446 -11.12 26.62 40.94
CA ARG A 446 -10.80 25.18 41.06
C ARG A 446 -10.43 24.86 42.49
N ASN A 447 -11.10 23.89 43.12
CA ASN A 447 -10.88 23.51 44.52
C ASN A 447 -10.87 24.72 45.48
N GLY A 448 -11.72 25.72 45.22
CA GLY A 448 -11.81 26.95 46.02
C GLY A 448 -10.81 28.07 45.69
N ILE A 449 -9.88 27.87 44.74
CA ILE A 449 -8.89 28.89 44.32
C ILE A 449 -9.30 29.52 42.98
N GLU A 450 -9.25 30.85 42.89
CA GLU A 450 -9.51 31.60 41.65
C GLU A 450 -8.27 31.67 40.74
N TYR A 451 -8.47 31.37 39.46
CA TYR A 451 -7.45 31.43 38.42
C TYR A 451 -7.92 32.35 37.29
N ASN A 452 -7.00 33.17 36.78
CA ASN A 452 -7.22 34.06 35.65
C ASN A 452 -6.56 33.48 34.40
N ILE A 453 -7.31 33.35 33.30
CA ILE A 453 -6.80 32.90 32.00
C ILE A 453 -7.06 33.96 30.94
N THR A 454 -6.06 34.27 30.13
CA THR A 454 -6.19 35.17 28.98
C THR A 454 -6.46 34.36 27.71
N LEU A 455 -7.57 34.67 27.04
CA LEU A 455 -8.00 34.06 25.79
C LEU A 455 -8.16 35.13 24.72
N ASN A 456 -7.77 34.83 23.49
CA ASN A 456 -7.78 35.82 22.41
C ASN A 456 -8.90 35.54 21.39
N ASN A 457 -9.73 36.53 21.11
CA ASN A 457 -10.83 36.44 20.15
C ASN A 457 -10.35 36.26 18.70
N ALA A 458 -9.25 36.93 18.32
CA ALA A 458 -8.65 36.77 16.99
C ALA A 458 -8.14 35.34 16.78
N LYS A 459 -7.60 34.71 17.83
CA LYS A 459 -7.17 33.30 17.78
C LYS A 459 -8.35 32.35 17.57
N TRP A 460 -9.52 32.61 18.16
CA TRP A 460 -10.75 31.85 17.92
C TRP A 460 -11.27 31.97 16.48
N LEU A 461 -11.15 33.17 15.88
CA LEU A 461 -11.42 33.39 14.46
C LEU A 461 -10.39 32.70 13.53
N GLY A 462 -9.20 32.36 14.05
CA GLY A 462 -8.13 31.71 13.29
C GLY A 462 -7.03 32.67 12.82
N PHE A 463 -6.85 33.81 13.47
CA PHE A 463 -5.71 34.72 13.29
C PHE A 463 -4.70 34.53 14.43
N GLN A 464 -3.47 34.14 14.09
CA GLN A 464 -2.41 33.86 15.05
C GLN A 464 -1.37 34.99 15.08
N GLU A 465 -0.73 35.16 16.23
CA GLU A 465 0.36 36.13 16.42
C GLU A 465 1.67 35.59 15.89
N SER A 466 2.36 36.36 15.05
CA SER A 466 3.72 36.00 14.64
C SER A 466 4.70 36.42 15.73
N ARG A 467 5.19 35.47 16.53
CA ARG A 467 6.29 35.75 17.47
C ARG A 467 7.62 35.72 16.70
N LEU A 468 8.37 36.81 16.75
CA LEU A 468 9.80 36.87 16.35
C LEU A 468 10.15 36.59 14.88
N GLY A 469 9.26 36.82 13.91
CA GLY A 469 9.64 36.82 12.48
C GLY A 469 10.06 35.46 11.88
N TYR A 470 10.17 34.39 12.67
CA TYR A 470 10.45 33.05 12.18
C TYR A 470 9.15 32.30 11.87
N ARG A 471 8.62 32.56 10.66
CA ARG A 471 7.41 31.94 10.08
C ARG A 471 7.44 30.41 9.92
N TYR A 472 8.59 29.76 10.09
CA TYR A 472 8.75 28.34 9.78
C TYR A 472 7.93 27.41 10.71
N ALA A 473 7.80 27.77 12.00
CA ALA A 473 7.04 26.98 12.97
C ALA A 473 5.51 27.10 12.78
N ASP A 474 5.02 28.30 12.47
CA ASP A 474 3.58 28.55 12.30
C ASP A 474 3.05 28.12 10.92
N PHE A 475 3.93 27.97 9.92
CA PHE A 475 3.55 27.50 8.59
C PHE A 475 2.97 26.09 8.60
N TYR A 476 3.41 25.22 9.53
CA TYR A 476 2.84 23.87 9.67
C TYR A 476 1.30 23.91 9.85
N ASN A 477 0.77 24.92 10.54
CA ASN A 477 -0.66 25.09 10.76
C ASN A 477 -1.41 25.52 9.48
N VAL A 478 -0.78 26.30 8.60
CA VAL A 478 -1.38 26.80 7.34
C VAL A 478 -1.06 25.88 6.15
N ALA A 479 -0.09 24.98 6.28
CA ALA A 479 0.37 24.07 5.24
C ALA A 479 -0.76 23.18 4.72
N TRP A 480 -1.67 22.73 5.59
CA TRP A 480 -2.85 21.94 5.20
C TRP A 480 -3.79 22.72 4.28
N SER A 481 -3.94 24.03 4.48
CA SER A 481 -4.74 24.90 3.62
C SER A 481 -4.13 25.05 2.23
N PHE A 482 -2.80 25.23 2.13
CA PHE A 482 -2.10 25.21 0.84
C PHE A 482 -2.16 23.84 0.15
N LEU A 483 -2.01 22.75 0.91
CA LEU A 483 -2.14 21.38 0.41
C LEU A 483 -3.54 21.14 -0.17
N PHE A 484 -4.59 21.65 0.47
CA PHE A 484 -5.97 21.54 -0.03
C PHE A 484 -6.16 22.28 -1.35
N VAL A 485 -5.65 23.51 -1.46
CA VAL A 485 -5.68 24.27 -2.71
C VAL A 485 -4.93 23.52 -3.82
N ALA A 486 -3.75 22.98 -3.53
CA ALA A 486 -2.95 22.19 -4.47
C ALA A 486 -3.65 20.88 -4.88
N ALA A 487 -4.36 20.22 -3.96
CA ALA A 487 -5.15 19.04 -4.28
C ALA A 487 -6.32 19.39 -5.22
N VAL A 488 -7.03 20.50 -4.99
CA VAL A 488 -8.14 20.95 -5.85
C VAL A 488 -7.64 21.40 -7.23
N THR A 489 -6.46 22.03 -7.34
CA THR A 489 -5.86 22.31 -8.66
C THR A 489 -5.50 21.02 -9.39
N LEU A 490 -4.88 20.05 -8.72
CA LEU A 490 -4.56 18.75 -9.32
C LEU A 490 -5.84 18.05 -9.81
N PHE A 491 -6.94 18.15 -9.06
CA PHE A 491 -8.24 17.63 -9.50
C PHE A 491 -8.69 18.23 -10.83
N ARG A 492 -8.60 19.57 -10.94
CA ARG A 492 -8.98 20.29 -12.15
C ARG A 492 -8.10 19.88 -13.34
N VAL A 493 -6.79 19.71 -13.12
CA VAL A 493 -5.86 19.15 -14.13
C VAL A 493 -6.28 17.75 -14.58
N VAL A 494 -6.60 16.85 -13.63
CA VAL A 494 -7.04 15.48 -13.94
C VAL A 494 -8.33 15.50 -14.78
N GLN A 495 -9.30 16.35 -14.43
CA GLN A 495 -10.54 16.50 -15.20
C GLN A 495 -10.28 16.99 -16.63
N ILE A 496 -9.53 18.08 -16.80
CA ILE A 496 -9.20 18.65 -18.10
C ILE A 496 -8.50 17.62 -18.97
N ARG A 497 -7.48 16.95 -18.42
CA ARG A 497 -6.77 15.89 -19.13
C ARG A 497 -7.71 14.77 -19.56
N GLN A 498 -8.61 14.31 -18.69
CA GLN A 498 -9.53 13.22 -19.01
C GLN A 498 -10.54 13.62 -20.09
N VAL A 499 -11.03 14.86 -20.08
CA VAL A 499 -11.86 15.40 -21.15
C VAL A 499 -11.08 15.44 -22.46
N ASN A 500 -9.87 16.01 -22.47
CA ASN A 500 -9.03 16.10 -23.67
C ASN A 500 -8.66 14.71 -24.22
N TYR A 501 -8.36 13.75 -23.34
CA TYR A 501 -8.07 12.37 -23.70
C TYR A 501 -9.26 11.66 -24.38
N ARG A 502 -10.49 11.93 -23.93
CA ARG A 502 -11.70 11.37 -24.55
C ARG A 502 -12.04 12.05 -25.86
N LEU A 503 -11.93 13.38 -25.91
CA LEU A 503 -12.13 14.16 -27.14
C LEU A 503 -11.15 13.73 -28.24
N ALA A 504 -9.88 13.51 -27.90
CA ALA A 504 -8.87 13.00 -28.83
C ALA A 504 -9.20 11.60 -29.42
N ARG A 505 -10.07 10.83 -28.75
CA ARG A 505 -10.46 9.46 -29.11
C ARG A 505 -11.92 9.32 -29.53
N ASN A 506 -12.63 10.44 -29.72
CA ASN A 506 -14.07 10.47 -30.03
C ASN A 506 -14.93 9.67 -29.02
N LEU A 507 -14.51 9.60 -27.76
CA LEU A 507 -15.28 9.01 -26.67
C LEU A 507 -16.20 10.07 -26.03
N PRO A 508 -17.35 9.69 -25.47
CA PRO A 508 -18.25 10.64 -24.82
C PRO A 508 -17.51 11.36 -23.68
N THR A 509 -17.73 12.68 -23.55
CA THR A 509 -17.08 13.52 -22.53
C THR A 509 -17.46 13.12 -21.09
N LYS A 510 -18.56 12.37 -20.93
CA LYS A 510 -19.03 11.84 -19.66
C LYS A 510 -17.97 10.94 -19.01
N ARG A 511 -17.78 11.12 -17.70
CA ARG A 511 -16.87 10.32 -16.89
C ARG A 511 -17.31 8.84 -16.85
N PRO A 512 -16.39 7.87 -16.94
CA PRO A 512 -16.71 6.46 -16.73
C PRO A 512 -17.08 6.23 -15.27
N ASP A 513 -18.17 5.48 -15.05
CA ASP A 513 -18.62 5.13 -13.70
C ASP A 513 -17.74 4.02 -13.07
N VAL A 514 -16.96 3.29 -13.89
CA VAL A 514 -16.03 2.21 -13.48
C VAL A 514 -14.59 2.47 -13.94
N ILE A 515 -13.61 1.85 -13.26
CA ILE A 515 -12.17 1.98 -13.58
C ILE A 515 -11.83 1.10 -14.78
N PHE A 516 -12.33 -0.14 -14.81
CA PHE A 516 -12.08 -1.08 -15.90
C PHE A 516 -13.39 -1.39 -16.63
N PRO A 517 -13.61 -0.87 -17.85
CA PRO A 517 -14.77 -1.25 -18.66
C PRO A 517 -14.63 -2.69 -19.18
N GLY A 518 -15.75 -3.41 -19.29
CA GLY A 518 -15.81 -4.79 -19.80
C GLY A 518 -15.55 -5.90 -18.78
N ILE A 519 -15.62 -5.59 -17.48
CA ILE A 519 -15.47 -6.57 -16.40
C ILE A 519 -16.75 -6.61 -15.58
N ASP A 520 -17.55 -7.61 -15.88
CA ASP A 520 -18.85 -7.88 -15.25
C ASP A 520 -18.74 -9.10 -14.32
N TYR A 521 -19.80 -9.37 -13.56
CA TYR A 521 -19.85 -10.48 -12.61
C TYR A 521 -19.55 -11.84 -13.24
N GLU A 522 -20.04 -12.12 -14.46
CA GLU A 522 -19.79 -13.39 -15.16
C GLU A 522 -18.32 -13.57 -15.54
N ASN A 523 -17.71 -12.51 -16.06
CA ASN A 523 -16.32 -12.52 -16.54
C ASN A 523 -15.28 -12.51 -15.40
N CYS A 524 -15.71 -12.29 -14.15
CA CYS A 524 -14.79 -12.18 -13.02
C CYS A 524 -14.17 -13.52 -12.60
N HIS A 525 -14.80 -14.65 -12.92
CA HIS A 525 -14.36 -15.98 -12.49
C HIS A 525 -13.26 -16.62 -13.34
N TYR A 526 -12.94 -16.07 -14.52
CA TYR A 526 -11.96 -16.67 -15.42
C TYR A 526 -10.50 -16.51 -14.99
N SER A 527 -10.17 -15.47 -14.22
CA SER A 527 -8.77 -15.19 -13.83
C SER A 527 -8.69 -14.38 -12.55
N SER A 528 -7.64 -14.60 -11.75
CA SER A 528 -7.32 -13.82 -10.55
C SER A 528 -7.22 -12.31 -10.84
N TRP A 529 -6.68 -11.95 -12.00
CA TRP A 529 -6.60 -10.54 -12.41
C TRP A 529 -7.96 -9.94 -12.74
N ASN A 530 -8.88 -10.70 -13.32
CA ASN A 530 -10.24 -10.23 -13.61
C ASN A 530 -11.03 -10.05 -12.31
N MET A 531 -10.90 -10.97 -11.36
CA MET A 531 -11.49 -10.81 -10.02
C MET A 531 -10.94 -9.57 -9.31
N MET A 532 -9.63 -9.33 -9.34
CA MET A 532 -9.04 -8.14 -8.71
C MET A 532 -9.59 -6.84 -9.32
N LYS A 533 -9.72 -6.79 -10.66
CA LYS A 533 -10.32 -5.64 -11.35
C LYS A 533 -11.82 -5.49 -11.05
N TYR A 534 -12.54 -6.60 -10.89
CA TYR A 534 -13.94 -6.61 -10.47
C TYR A 534 -14.10 -6.06 -9.04
N ILE A 535 -13.25 -6.49 -8.10
CA ILE A 535 -13.22 -5.96 -6.73
C ILE A 535 -12.87 -4.46 -6.73
N ALA A 536 -11.94 -4.03 -7.58
CA ALA A 536 -11.61 -2.61 -7.72
C ALA A 536 -12.79 -1.76 -8.24
N ASN A 537 -13.63 -2.32 -9.14
CA ASN A 537 -14.82 -1.65 -9.67
C ASN A 537 -16.00 -1.66 -8.67
N PHE A 538 -16.34 -2.84 -8.12
CA PHE A 538 -17.59 -3.09 -7.41
C PHE A 538 -17.43 -3.57 -5.96
N GLY A 539 -16.21 -3.60 -5.41
CA GLY A 539 -15.95 -4.09 -4.05
C GLY A 539 -16.78 -3.39 -2.98
N PHE A 540 -16.81 -2.05 -2.99
CA PHE A 540 -17.65 -1.28 -2.06
C PHE A 540 -19.16 -1.43 -2.34
N TYR A 541 -19.56 -1.69 -3.59
CA TYR A 541 -20.97 -1.98 -3.91
C TYR A 541 -21.41 -3.33 -3.31
N LYS A 542 -20.51 -4.32 -3.25
CA LYS A 542 -20.79 -5.64 -2.66
C LYS A 542 -20.69 -5.67 -1.13
N LEU A 543 -19.66 -5.01 -0.57
CA LEU A 543 -19.28 -5.10 0.85
C LEU A 543 -19.49 -3.80 1.64
N GLY A 544 -20.22 -2.82 1.10
CA GLY A 544 -20.25 -1.47 1.68
C GLY A 544 -20.94 -1.38 3.05
N VAL A 545 -21.95 -2.22 3.34
CA VAL A 545 -22.58 -2.27 4.67
C VAL A 545 -21.59 -2.83 5.69
N GLU A 546 -20.90 -3.91 5.33
CA GLU A 546 -19.91 -4.59 6.14
C GLU A 546 -18.72 -3.66 6.43
N ILE A 547 -18.19 -2.98 5.41
CA ILE A 547 -17.12 -1.99 5.56
C ILE A 547 -17.57 -0.84 6.47
N SER A 548 -18.79 -0.32 6.31
CA SER A 548 -19.29 0.76 7.18
C SER A 548 -19.47 0.32 8.63
N ALA A 549 -19.88 -0.93 8.88
CA ALA A 549 -19.98 -1.48 10.22
C ALA A 549 -18.60 -1.66 10.87
N VAL A 550 -17.60 -2.14 10.11
CA VAL A 550 -16.21 -2.26 10.58
C VAL A 550 -15.59 -0.90 10.89
N VAL A 551 -15.81 0.10 10.04
CA VAL A 551 -15.34 1.46 10.34
C VAL A 551 -16.04 2.00 11.58
N ALA A 552 -17.34 1.74 11.77
CA ALA A 552 -18.05 2.14 12.97
C ALA A 552 -17.46 1.49 14.24
N SER A 553 -17.16 0.18 14.22
CA SER A 553 -16.51 -0.47 15.36
C SER A 553 -15.11 0.06 15.67
N ILE A 554 -14.36 0.48 14.64
CA ILE A 554 -13.05 1.14 14.85
C ILE A 554 -13.23 2.52 15.50
N VAL A 555 -14.23 3.32 15.07
CA VAL A 555 -14.53 4.61 15.70
C VAL A 555 -14.94 4.43 17.16
N LEU A 556 -15.77 3.42 17.46
CA LEU A 556 -16.18 3.07 18.83
C LEU A 556 -14.97 2.84 19.73
N PHE A 557 -14.01 2.05 19.24
CA PHE A 557 -12.78 1.72 19.96
C PHE A 557 -11.87 2.93 20.21
N ILE A 558 -11.80 3.88 19.26
CA ILE A 558 -10.92 5.05 19.39
C ILE A 558 -11.52 6.11 20.32
N ARG A 559 -12.84 6.34 20.25
CA ARG A 559 -13.49 7.44 20.99
C ARG A 559 -13.79 7.13 22.45
N MET A 560 -14.37 5.96 22.73
CA MET A 560 -14.79 5.52 24.08
C MET A 560 -15.50 6.62 24.91
N ASP A 561 -16.37 7.42 24.28
CA ASP A 561 -17.12 8.55 24.85
C ASP A 561 -18.65 8.37 24.72
N VAL A 562 -19.46 9.37 25.08
CA VAL A 562 -20.93 9.31 24.86
C VAL A 562 -21.32 9.10 23.40
N PHE A 563 -20.56 9.66 22.46
CA PHE A 563 -20.83 9.47 21.04
C PHE A 563 -20.55 8.03 20.61
N SER A 564 -19.61 7.33 21.25
CA SER A 564 -19.48 5.88 21.09
C SER A 564 -20.74 5.12 21.50
N ILE A 565 -21.42 5.51 22.60
CA ILE A 565 -22.69 4.87 22.98
C ILE A 565 -23.73 5.05 21.86
N LEU A 566 -23.87 6.25 21.33
CA LEU A 566 -24.80 6.52 20.22
C LEU A 566 -24.44 5.75 18.94
N ILE A 567 -23.15 5.70 18.57
CA ILE A 567 -22.68 4.92 17.41
C ILE A 567 -22.92 3.42 17.63
N SER A 568 -22.80 2.92 18.86
CA SER A 568 -23.02 1.50 19.18
C SER A 568 -24.50 1.11 19.00
N LEU A 569 -25.43 1.99 19.40
CA LEU A 569 -26.86 1.82 19.14
C LEU A 569 -27.17 1.82 17.63
N ILE A 570 -26.54 2.73 16.88
CA ILE A 570 -26.63 2.75 15.41
C ILE A 570 -26.09 1.44 14.82
N LEU A 571 -24.96 0.93 15.33
CA LEU A 571 -24.34 -0.31 14.88
C LEU A 571 -25.25 -1.53 15.12
N ILE A 572 -25.95 -1.60 16.27
CA ILE A 572 -26.96 -2.62 16.55
C ILE A 572 -28.07 -2.58 15.49
N GLY A 573 -28.60 -1.39 15.18
CA GLY A 573 -29.59 -1.20 14.12
C GLY A 573 -29.07 -1.60 12.74
N MET A 574 -27.79 -1.32 12.44
CA MET A 574 -27.16 -1.70 11.18
C MET A 574 -27.01 -3.21 11.00
N CYS A 575 -26.75 -3.97 12.06
CA CYS A 575 -26.48 -5.42 11.97
C CYS A 575 -27.75 -6.28 12.04
N THR A 576 -28.77 -5.87 12.79
CA THR A 576 -29.99 -6.65 13.04
C THR A 576 -31.03 -6.54 11.92
N VAL A 577 -31.13 -5.39 11.27
CA VAL A 577 -32.18 -5.12 10.27
C VAL A 577 -31.89 -5.84 8.94
N LYS A 578 -32.93 -6.47 8.36
CA LYS A 578 -32.85 -7.11 7.02
C LYS A 578 -32.58 -6.08 5.92
N ARG A 579 -31.85 -6.47 4.86
CA ARG A 579 -31.41 -5.56 3.77
C ARG A 579 -32.56 -4.73 3.14
N LYS A 580 -33.76 -5.32 2.97
CA LYS A 580 -34.94 -4.64 2.40
C LYS A 580 -35.35 -3.40 3.19
N TYR A 581 -35.41 -3.50 4.52
CA TYR A 581 -35.77 -2.42 5.44
C TYR A 581 -34.58 -1.52 5.76
N LYS A 582 -33.37 -2.08 5.79
CA LYS A 582 -32.11 -1.36 6.06
C LYS A 582 -31.95 -0.16 5.14
N ARG A 583 -32.32 -0.29 3.86
CA ARG A 583 -32.30 0.81 2.89
C ARG A 583 -33.13 2.02 3.34
N MET A 584 -34.30 1.85 3.96
CA MET A 584 -35.15 2.96 4.40
C MET A 584 -34.57 3.63 5.66
N VAL A 585 -34.19 2.82 6.65
CA VAL A 585 -33.59 3.29 7.91
C VAL A 585 -32.24 3.99 7.68
N TRP A 586 -31.47 3.55 6.67
CA TRP A 586 -30.16 4.13 6.36
C TRP A 586 -30.19 5.62 6.05
N TYR A 587 -31.28 6.10 5.45
CA TYR A 587 -31.45 7.52 5.15
C TYR A 587 -31.56 8.36 6.43
N LEU A 588 -32.24 7.84 7.46
CA LEU A 588 -32.35 8.49 8.77
C LEU A 588 -31.00 8.51 9.50
N ILE A 589 -30.25 7.41 9.47
CA ILE A 589 -28.89 7.34 10.03
C ILE A 589 -27.98 8.37 9.36
N LEU A 590 -28.08 8.51 8.03
CA LEU A 590 -27.28 9.48 7.28
C LEU A 590 -27.59 10.93 7.69
N ILE A 591 -28.86 11.28 7.84
CA ILE A 591 -29.26 12.63 8.28
C ILE A 591 -28.80 12.89 9.71
N GLY A 592 -29.01 11.93 10.62
CA GLY A 592 -28.56 12.05 12.01
C GLY A 592 -27.05 12.33 12.11
N MET A 593 -26.22 11.57 11.38
CA MET A 593 -24.77 11.78 11.36
C MET A 593 -24.35 13.10 10.68
N ALA A 594 -25.11 13.56 9.67
CA ALA A 594 -24.84 14.84 9.00
C ALA A 594 -25.06 16.05 9.91
N ILE A 595 -25.99 15.95 10.88
CA ILE A 595 -26.24 16.99 11.90
C ILE A 595 -25.26 16.84 13.06
N LEU A 596 -24.96 15.61 13.48
CA LEU A 596 -24.09 15.33 14.61
C LEU A 596 -22.66 15.83 14.40
N LEU A 597 -22.10 15.69 13.19
CA LEU A 597 -20.71 16.05 12.90
C LEU A 597 -20.40 17.55 13.04
N PRO A 598 -21.15 18.47 12.40
CA PRO A 598 -20.96 19.90 12.61
C PRO A 598 -21.24 20.32 14.05
N PHE A 599 -22.22 19.68 14.70
CA PHE A 599 -22.48 19.91 16.12
C PHE A 599 -21.28 19.54 16.99
N GLN A 600 -20.66 18.38 16.77
CA GLN A 600 -19.44 17.99 17.49
C GLN A 600 -18.27 18.95 17.21
N TYR A 601 -18.13 19.42 15.97
CA TYR A 601 -17.13 20.44 15.64
C TYR A 601 -17.33 21.74 16.44
N PHE A 602 -18.59 22.18 16.55
CA PHE A 602 -18.94 23.35 17.36
C PHE A 602 -18.65 23.13 18.85
N MET A 603 -18.95 21.94 19.39
CA MET A 603 -18.64 21.60 20.79
C MET A 603 -17.13 21.61 21.08
N THR A 604 -16.30 21.17 20.11
CA THR A 604 -14.83 21.23 20.25
C THR A 604 -14.26 22.64 20.11
N LEU A 605 -14.86 23.49 19.26
CA LEU A 605 -14.45 24.87 19.06
C LEU A 605 -14.82 25.76 20.26
N GLY A 606 -16.00 25.54 20.83
CA GLY A 606 -16.56 26.38 21.89
C GLY A 606 -17.07 27.74 21.38
N ILE A 607 -17.68 28.49 22.30
CA ILE A 607 -18.21 29.84 22.04
C ILE A 607 -17.04 30.84 21.97
N CYS A 608 -17.22 31.97 21.28
CA CYS A 608 -16.23 33.05 21.25
C CYS A 608 -15.84 33.47 22.69
N PRO A 609 -14.54 33.65 23.01
CA PRO A 609 -14.09 33.99 24.37
C PRO A 609 -14.73 35.23 24.98
N ALA A 610 -15.13 36.21 24.15
CA ALA A 610 -15.92 37.38 24.56
C ALA A 610 -17.23 37.02 25.32
N TYR A 611 -17.78 35.83 25.12
CA TYR A 611 -18.98 35.33 25.80
C TYR A 611 -18.65 34.28 26.87
N TRP A 612 -17.51 34.44 27.55
CA TRP A 612 -17.03 33.54 28.60
C TRP A 612 -18.11 33.21 29.64
N ASP A 613 -18.89 34.18 30.09
CA ASP A 613 -19.88 33.98 31.16
C ASP A 613 -21.05 33.07 30.76
N ILE A 614 -21.34 33.00 29.47
CA ILE A 614 -22.35 32.07 28.90
C ILE A 614 -21.75 30.67 28.73
N SER A 615 -20.42 30.56 28.66
CA SER A 615 -19.75 29.28 28.52
C SER A 615 -19.87 28.48 29.83
N LEU A 616 -20.31 27.22 29.73
CA LEU A 616 -20.37 26.28 30.87
C LEU A 616 -18.99 25.93 31.46
N THR A 617 -17.92 26.59 31.01
CA THR A 617 -16.54 26.41 31.43
C THR A 617 -16.36 26.55 32.94
N ARG A 618 -17.03 27.51 33.58
CA ARG A 618 -16.94 27.73 35.04
C ARG A 618 -17.47 26.52 35.82
N TYR A 619 -18.58 25.95 35.40
CA TYR A 619 -19.21 24.80 36.05
C TYR A 619 -18.35 23.53 35.95
N TRP A 620 -17.73 23.29 34.79
CA TRP A 620 -16.93 22.10 34.55
C TRP A 620 -15.57 22.12 35.24
N ASN A 621 -14.97 23.29 35.42
CA ASN A 621 -13.63 23.44 36.00
C ASN A 621 -13.60 23.45 37.54
N GLU A 622 -14.76 23.44 38.19
CA GLU A 622 -14.90 23.53 39.65
C GLU A 622 -14.24 22.34 40.38
N ASN A 623 -14.56 21.11 39.94
CA ASN A 623 -14.08 19.85 40.53
C ASN A 623 -13.47 18.93 39.45
N ASN A 624 -12.45 18.14 39.83
CA ASN A 624 -11.78 17.19 38.93
C ASN A 624 -12.73 16.15 38.32
N THR A 625 -13.71 15.68 39.09
CA THR A 625 -14.71 14.71 38.60
C THR A 625 -15.65 15.31 37.56
N ARG A 626 -16.07 16.57 37.74
CA ARG A 626 -16.88 17.30 36.75
C ARG A 626 -16.09 17.54 35.47
N LEU A 627 -14.81 17.89 35.58
CA LEU A 627 -13.93 18.06 34.42
C LEU A 627 -13.78 16.77 33.61
N ARG A 628 -13.58 15.63 34.28
CA ARG A 628 -13.51 14.31 33.60
C ARG A 628 -14.86 13.87 33.03
N LEU A 629 -15.97 14.21 33.71
CA LEU A 629 -17.32 13.99 33.18
C LEU A 629 -17.56 14.82 31.91
N GLN A 630 -17.11 16.07 31.88
CA GLN A 630 -17.17 16.94 30.70
C GLN A 630 -16.41 16.34 29.51
N GLN A 631 -15.21 15.80 29.76
CA GLN A 631 -14.41 15.13 28.73
C GLN A 631 -15.13 13.88 28.18
N PHE A 632 -15.78 13.10 29.05
CA PHE A 632 -16.57 11.92 28.65
C PHE A 632 -17.83 12.29 27.85
N LEU A 633 -18.55 13.33 28.30
CA LEU A 633 -19.71 13.89 27.58
C LEU A 633 -19.29 14.64 26.31
N ASN A 634 -17.98 14.89 26.12
CA ASN A 634 -17.38 15.64 25.02
C ASN A 634 -18.08 17.00 24.81
N GLN A 635 -18.26 17.73 25.91
CA GLN A 635 -18.91 19.05 25.93
C GLN A 635 -17.91 20.21 25.80
N MET A 636 -18.41 21.42 25.57
CA MET A 636 -17.57 22.61 25.38
C MET A 636 -16.85 23.02 26.67
N ASN A 637 -15.57 23.33 26.55
CA ASN A 637 -14.73 23.91 27.61
C ASN A 637 -13.63 24.74 26.96
N LEU A 638 -13.54 26.03 27.31
CA LEU A 638 -12.56 26.94 26.72
C LEU A 638 -11.14 26.78 27.30
N VAL A 639 -11.01 26.20 28.49
CA VAL A 639 -9.71 25.97 29.16
C VAL A 639 -9.14 24.61 28.77
N TYR A 640 -9.96 23.56 28.83
CA TYR A 640 -9.58 22.19 28.48
C TYR A 640 -10.49 21.68 27.36
N PRO A 641 -10.30 22.14 26.10
CA PRO A 641 -11.15 21.75 24.99
C PRO A 641 -11.02 20.25 24.67
N PRO A 642 -12.09 19.58 24.22
CA PRO A 642 -12.00 18.20 23.78
C PRO A 642 -11.10 18.04 22.55
N LYS A 643 -10.52 16.84 22.39
CA LYS A 643 -9.53 16.60 21.33
C LYS A 643 -10.17 16.56 19.95
N ALA A 644 -9.83 17.55 19.12
CA ALA A 644 -10.31 17.67 17.74
C ALA A 644 -9.93 16.49 16.82
N MET A 645 -8.80 15.81 17.09
CA MET A 645 -8.32 14.67 16.28
C MET A 645 -9.33 13.51 16.19
N LEU A 646 -10.22 13.37 17.17
CA LEU A 646 -11.25 12.32 17.19
C LEU A 646 -12.23 12.48 16.01
N LEU A 647 -12.55 13.72 15.62
CA LEU A 647 -13.51 14.06 14.56
C LEU A 647 -13.09 13.55 13.17
N LEU A 648 -11.80 13.25 12.96
CA LEU A 648 -11.31 12.70 11.69
C LEU A 648 -11.91 11.32 11.41
N PHE A 649 -12.03 10.48 12.45
CA PHE A 649 -12.52 9.13 12.33
C PHE A 649 -14.04 9.10 12.13
N ASP A 650 -14.78 10.01 12.77
CA ASP A 650 -16.23 10.14 12.57
C ASP A 650 -16.58 10.60 11.16
N PHE A 651 -15.80 11.51 10.58
CA PHE A 651 -16.00 11.93 9.20
C PHE A 651 -15.68 10.81 8.21
N ALA A 652 -14.66 9.99 8.49
CA ALA A 652 -14.38 8.79 7.69
C ALA A 652 -15.54 7.80 7.73
N LEU A 653 -16.15 7.58 8.90
CA LEU A 653 -17.38 6.78 9.06
C LEU A 653 -18.53 7.38 8.25
N PHE A 654 -18.80 8.67 8.40
CA PHE A 654 -19.87 9.36 7.69
C PHE A 654 -19.69 9.28 6.16
N MET A 655 -18.47 9.39 5.66
CA MET A 655 -18.14 9.18 4.25
C MET A 655 -18.49 7.77 3.78
N CYS A 656 -18.21 6.73 4.56
CA CYS A 656 -18.62 5.36 4.25
C CYS A 656 -20.15 5.23 4.23
N VAL A 657 -20.85 5.78 5.24
CA VAL A 657 -22.32 5.75 5.33
C VAL A 657 -22.98 6.47 4.14
N ALA A 658 -22.48 7.65 3.77
CA ALA A 658 -22.95 8.42 2.61
C ALA A 658 -22.73 7.69 1.28
N ARG A 659 -21.62 6.95 1.15
CA ARG A 659 -21.36 6.14 -0.06
C ARG A 659 -22.25 4.90 -0.12
N GLN A 660 -22.52 4.27 1.02
CA GLN A 660 -23.42 3.12 1.09
C GLN A 660 -24.86 3.51 0.71
N TRP A 661 -25.31 4.70 1.10
CA TRP A 661 -26.60 5.24 0.65
C TRP A 661 -26.70 5.31 -0.89
N ARG A 662 -25.64 5.75 -1.57
CA ARG A 662 -25.61 5.78 -3.04
C ARG A 662 -25.65 4.37 -3.64
N ALA A 663 -25.02 3.39 -3.00
CA ALA A 663 -25.11 1.99 -3.42
C ALA A 663 -26.57 1.49 -3.34
N PHE A 664 -27.28 1.75 -2.24
CA PHE A 664 -28.69 1.41 -2.11
C PHE A 664 -29.60 2.13 -3.13
N LYS A 665 -29.28 3.37 -3.50
CA LYS A 665 -29.98 4.09 -4.57
C LYS A 665 -29.78 3.42 -5.93
N THR A 666 -28.57 2.92 -6.21
CA THR A 666 -28.26 2.16 -7.42
C THR A 666 -29.00 0.81 -7.42
N GLU A 667 -28.99 0.07 -6.30
CA GLU A 667 -29.74 -1.19 -6.16
C GLU A 667 -31.24 -0.99 -6.43
N LYS A 668 -31.85 0.09 -5.91
CA LYS A 668 -33.26 0.40 -6.19
C LYS A 668 -33.50 0.69 -7.68
N LYS A 669 -32.56 1.38 -8.34
CA LYS A 669 -32.68 1.73 -9.76
C LYS A 669 -32.57 0.50 -10.67
N PHE A 670 -31.74 -0.46 -10.31
CA PHE A 670 -31.45 -1.67 -11.10
C PHE A 670 -32.06 -2.93 -10.49
N ALA A 671 -33.17 -2.83 -9.75
CA ALA A 671 -33.82 -3.99 -9.14
C ALA A 671 -34.41 -4.97 -10.19
N GLN A 672 -34.80 -4.46 -11.37
CA GLN A 672 -35.45 -5.23 -12.45
C GLN A 672 -34.55 -5.47 -13.68
N ARG A 673 -33.34 -4.89 -13.72
CA ARG A 673 -32.42 -5.01 -14.86
C ARG A 673 -31.07 -5.49 -14.37
N ASP A 674 -30.39 -6.30 -15.17
CA ASP A 674 -29.07 -6.81 -14.81
C ASP A 674 -28.06 -5.68 -14.66
N PHE A 675 -27.54 -5.56 -13.44
CA PHE A 675 -26.46 -4.65 -13.13
C PHE A 675 -25.12 -5.39 -13.34
N PRO A 676 -24.11 -4.80 -14.01
CA PRO A 676 -22.82 -5.47 -14.26
C PRO A 676 -22.10 -5.92 -12.98
N GLY A 677 -22.38 -5.28 -11.84
CA GLY A 677 -21.90 -5.67 -10.52
C GLY A 677 -22.73 -6.77 -9.83
N GLY A 678 -23.70 -7.40 -10.49
CA GLY A 678 -24.54 -8.50 -10.00
C GLY A 678 -25.53 -8.13 -8.87
N SER A 679 -26.43 -9.06 -8.54
CA SER A 679 -27.41 -8.92 -7.46
C SER A 679 -26.80 -8.98 -6.06
N ASN A 680 -27.41 -8.29 -5.10
CA ASN A 680 -26.95 -8.13 -3.71
C ASN A 680 -27.93 -8.69 -2.66
N GLU A 681 -28.95 -9.40 -3.12
CA GLU A 681 -29.96 -10.02 -2.26
C GLU A 681 -29.39 -11.17 -1.42
N GLU A 682 -30.10 -11.53 -0.35
CA GLU A 682 -29.67 -12.59 0.56
C GLU A 682 -30.16 -13.95 0.04
N VAL A 683 -29.24 -14.84 -0.32
CA VAL A 683 -29.53 -16.03 -1.14
C VAL A 683 -29.71 -17.31 -0.32
N TYR A 684 -29.35 -17.31 0.97
CA TYR A 684 -29.27 -18.52 1.82
C TYR A 684 -30.56 -19.38 1.89
N HIS A 685 -31.73 -18.84 1.53
CA HIS A 685 -32.98 -19.59 1.50
C HIS A 685 -33.07 -20.59 0.32
N LEU A 686 -32.27 -20.38 -0.73
CA LEU A 686 -32.24 -21.20 -1.95
C LEU A 686 -31.23 -22.37 -1.87
N ILE A 687 -30.57 -22.58 -0.72
CA ILE A 687 -29.48 -23.57 -0.56
C ILE A 687 -29.96 -25.00 -0.81
N ASP A 688 -31.19 -25.31 -0.42
CA ASP A 688 -31.74 -26.66 -0.51
C ASP A 688 -32.58 -26.89 -1.77
N ASP A 689 -32.80 -25.87 -2.61
CA ASP A 689 -33.63 -25.97 -3.82
C ASP A 689 -32.82 -26.54 -4.98
N PRO A 690 -33.12 -27.76 -5.48
CA PRO A 690 -32.34 -28.40 -6.55
C PRO A 690 -32.63 -27.81 -7.94
N THR A 691 -33.69 -27.02 -8.09
CA THR A 691 -34.08 -26.39 -9.37
C THR A 691 -33.25 -25.15 -9.69
N VAL A 692 -32.61 -24.54 -8.68
CA VAL A 692 -31.87 -23.28 -8.84
C VAL A 692 -30.45 -23.56 -9.29
N VAL A 693 -30.11 -23.15 -10.51
CA VAL A 693 -28.73 -23.23 -11.02
C VAL A 693 -27.88 -22.12 -10.41
N ASN A 694 -26.84 -22.50 -9.66
CA ASN A 694 -25.91 -21.55 -9.07
C ASN A 694 -25.12 -20.79 -10.16
N PRO A 695 -25.14 -19.44 -10.20
CA PRO A 695 -24.39 -18.66 -11.19
C PRO A 695 -22.87 -18.76 -11.01
N VAL A 696 -22.39 -19.14 -9.82
CA VAL A 696 -20.96 -19.29 -9.54
C VAL A 696 -20.50 -20.69 -9.97
N PRO A 697 -19.46 -20.81 -10.82
CA PRO A 697 -18.93 -22.11 -11.21
C PRO A 697 -18.35 -22.86 -10.01
N ASP A 698 -18.48 -24.18 -10.00
CA ASP A 698 -17.92 -25.03 -8.95
C ASP A 698 -16.39 -24.93 -8.91
N TYR A 699 -15.89 -24.40 -7.80
CA TYR A 699 -14.47 -24.21 -7.52
C TYR A 699 -13.90 -25.24 -6.53
N VAL A 700 -14.75 -26.09 -5.96
CA VAL A 700 -14.36 -27.09 -4.95
C VAL A 700 -13.98 -28.41 -5.63
N SER A 701 -14.83 -28.88 -6.55
CA SER A 701 -14.70 -30.18 -7.21
C SER A 701 -13.69 -30.14 -8.36
N ASN A 702 -13.62 -29.01 -9.09
CA ASN A 702 -12.77 -28.84 -10.27
C ASN A 702 -11.98 -27.53 -10.21
N THR A 703 -10.74 -27.59 -9.74
CA THR A 703 -9.85 -26.41 -9.68
C THR A 703 -9.24 -26.13 -11.05
N ARG A 704 -9.86 -25.22 -11.82
CA ARG A 704 -9.42 -24.85 -13.17
C ARG A 704 -8.40 -23.71 -13.17
N THR A 705 -8.54 -22.79 -12.23
CA THR A 705 -7.71 -21.57 -12.15
C THR A 705 -7.09 -21.42 -10.77
N SER A 706 -5.98 -20.65 -10.68
CA SER A 706 -5.39 -20.33 -9.37
C SER A 706 -6.36 -19.56 -8.45
N LEU A 707 -7.29 -18.82 -9.05
CA LEU A 707 -8.39 -18.16 -8.35
C LEU A 707 -9.27 -19.16 -7.59
N ASP A 708 -9.59 -20.31 -8.17
CA ASP A 708 -10.46 -21.32 -7.55
C ASP A 708 -9.81 -21.93 -6.30
N ILE A 709 -8.48 -22.09 -6.31
CA ILE A 709 -7.71 -22.46 -5.11
C ILE A 709 -7.86 -21.41 -4.02
N TYR A 710 -7.69 -20.12 -4.35
CA TYR A 710 -7.83 -19.05 -3.38
C TYR A 710 -9.25 -18.98 -2.82
N LYS A 711 -10.29 -19.14 -3.66
CA LYS A 711 -11.69 -19.22 -3.21
C LYS A 711 -11.88 -20.37 -2.23
N TYR A 712 -11.40 -21.57 -2.57
CA TYR A 712 -11.50 -22.74 -1.72
C TYR A 712 -10.85 -22.51 -0.35
N VAL A 713 -9.60 -22.04 -0.33
CA VAL A 713 -8.88 -21.77 0.92
C VAL A 713 -9.60 -20.71 1.75
N ILE A 714 -9.99 -19.58 1.15
CA ILE A 714 -10.62 -18.47 1.87
C ILE A 714 -11.97 -18.90 2.46
N PHE A 715 -12.87 -19.44 1.64
CA PHE A 715 -14.23 -19.75 2.09
C PHE A 715 -14.32 -20.99 2.98
N SER A 716 -13.40 -21.96 2.84
CA SER A 716 -13.35 -23.13 3.72
C SER A 716 -12.73 -22.80 5.08
N SER A 717 -11.74 -21.91 5.13
CA SER A 717 -11.05 -21.56 6.40
C SER A 717 -11.72 -20.44 7.19
N SER A 718 -12.52 -19.60 6.55
CA SER A 718 -13.07 -18.38 7.17
C SER A 718 -13.88 -18.63 8.44
N TYR A 719 -14.60 -19.76 8.53
CA TYR A 719 -15.34 -20.17 9.73
C TYR A 719 -14.41 -20.38 10.93
N TYR A 720 -13.39 -21.21 10.77
CA TYR A 720 -12.44 -21.54 11.83
C TYR A 720 -11.57 -20.36 12.23
N VAL A 721 -11.16 -19.53 11.26
CA VAL A 721 -10.44 -18.28 11.54
C VAL A 721 -11.30 -17.34 12.38
N SER A 722 -12.61 -17.22 12.09
CA SER A 722 -13.51 -16.38 12.88
C SER A 722 -13.69 -16.90 14.31
N LEU A 723 -13.77 -18.22 14.49
CA LEU A 723 -13.81 -18.83 15.82
C LEU A 723 -12.50 -18.61 16.59
N LEU A 724 -11.34 -18.72 15.92
CA LEU A 724 -10.04 -18.45 16.53
C LEU A 724 -9.95 -17.02 17.07
N PHE A 725 -10.39 -16.02 16.31
CA PHE A 725 -10.43 -14.63 16.78
C PHE A 725 -11.42 -14.41 17.93
N THR A 726 -12.53 -15.17 17.96
CA THR A 726 -13.47 -15.16 19.08
C THR A 726 -12.84 -15.75 20.35
N PHE A 727 -12.08 -16.84 20.23
CA PHE A 727 -11.29 -17.40 21.33
C PHE A 727 -10.21 -16.44 21.83
N LEU A 728 -9.44 -15.84 20.92
CA LEU A 728 -8.39 -14.86 21.26
C LEU A 728 -8.97 -13.65 21.99
N ALA A 729 -10.13 -13.13 21.55
CA ALA A 729 -10.82 -12.05 22.25
C ALA A 729 -11.27 -12.46 23.66
N GLY A 730 -11.68 -13.72 23.84
CA GLY A 730 -12.01 -14.30 25.13
C GLY A 730 -10.82 -14.39 26.11
N THR A 731 -9.66 -14.83 25.62
CA THR A 731 -8.51 -15.19 26.46
C THR A 731 -7.51 -14.06 26.71
N MET A 732 -7.37 -13.10 25.79
CA MET A 732 -6.34 -12.04 25.89
C MET A 732 -6.60 -11.04 27.02
N ARG A 733 -7.84 -10.95 27.52
CA ARG A 733 -8.17 -10.23 28.75
C ARG A 733 -9.38 -10.90 29.42
N PRO A 734 -9.16 -11.76 30.43
CA PRO A 734 -10.24 -12.43 31.13
C PRO A 734 -11.07 -11.40 31.90
N THR A 735 -12.31 -11.24 31.49
CA THR A 735 -13.32 -10.41 32.15
C THR A 735 -14.60 -11.23 32.20
N PHE A 736 -15.53 -10.86 33.07
CA PHE A 736 -16.85 -11.49 33.05
C PHE A 736 -17.50 -11.45 31.65
N TYR A 737 -17.29 -10.35 30.90
CA TYR A 737 -17.74 -10.21 29.52
C TYR A 737 -17.06 -11.19 28.55
N SER A 738 -15.77 -11.49 28.76
CA SER A 738 -15.01 -12.34 27.84
C SER A 738 -15.29 -13.83 28.04
N PHE A 739 -15.78 -14.24 29.22
CA PHE A 739 -16.22 -15.61 29.49
C PHE A 739 -17.27 -16.09 28.48
N GLY A 740 -18.23 -15.24 28.12
CA GLY A 740 -19.23 -15.60 27.11
C GLY A 740 -18.65 -15.83 25.72
N TYR A 741 -17.56 -15.15 25.32
CA TYR A 741 -16.89 -15.44 24.03
C TYR A 741 -16.32 -16.85 24.03
N ILE A 742 -15.66 -17.26 25.12
CA ILE A 742 -15.09 -18.59 25.26
C ILE A 742 -16.20 -19.64 25.24
N LEU A 743 -17.29 -19.42 25.96
CA LEU A 743 -18.45 -20.32 25.98
C LEU A 743 -19.08 -20.48 24.58
N PHE A 744 -19.40 -19.38 23.89
CA PHE A 744 -19.97 -19.44 22.54
C PHE A 744 -19.00 -20.05 21.53
N ALA A 745 -17.71 -19.67 21.57
CA ALA A 745 -16.70 -20.22 20.68
C ALA A 745 -16.50 -21.73 20.90
N SER A 746 -16.55 -22.18 22.16
CA SER A 746 -16.46 -23.60 22.52
C SER A 746 -17.68 -24.39 22.05
N MET A 747 -18.89 -23.84 22.20
CA MET A 747 -20.11 -24.47 21.69
C MET A 747 -20.09 -24.59 20.16
N LEU A 748 -19.68 -23.55 19.43
CA LEU A 748 -19.62 -23.57 17.97
C LEU A 748 -18.47 -24.43 17.43
N ALA A 749 -17.31 -24.41 18.09
CA ALA A 749 -16.20 -25.31 17.76
C ALA A 749 -16.58 -26.77 18.01
N TRP A 750 -17.36 -27.05 19.06
CA TRP A 750 -17.88 -28.38 19.33
C TRP A 750 -18.81 -28.91 18.23
N GLU A 751 -19.62 -28.05 17.61
CA GLU A 751 -20.45 -28.45 16.46
C GLU A 751 -19.65 -28.59 15.15
N GLY A 752 -18.58 -27.81 14.96
CA GLY A 752 -17.67 -27.97 13.81
C GLY A 752 -18.36 -27.90 12.44
N ARG A 753 -18.09 -28.90 11.57
CA ARG A 753 -18.67 -28.99 10.21
C ARG A 753 -20.14 -29.39 10.21
N ASP A 754 -20.63 -30.05 11.26
CA ASP A 754 -22.03 -30.44 11.38
C ASP A 754 -22.96 -29.22 11.43
N MET A 755 -22.42 -28.05 11.80
CA MET A 755 -23.13 -26.79 11.72
C MET A 755 -23.61 -26.48 10.29
N PHE A 756 -22.86 -26.84 9.25
CA PHE A 756 -23.23 -26.56 7.86
C PHE A 756 -24.40 -27.42 7.34
N LEU A 757 -24.69 -28.53 8.02
CA LEU A 757 -25.79 -29.45 7.69
C LEU A 757 -27.13 -29.02 8.31
N ARG A 758 -27.09 -28.13 9.30
CA ARG A 758 -28.30 -27.56 9.93
C ARG A 758 -29.07 -26.66 8.95
N PRO A 759 -30.37 -26.39 9.20
CA PRO A 759 -31.13 -25.51 8.34
C PRO A 759 -30.50 -24.11 8.28
N PRO A 760 -30.42 -23.47 7.10
CA PRO A 760 -29.67 -22.24 6.91
C PRO A 760 -30.20 -21.06 7.75
N LYS A 761 -31.51 -21.04 8.03
CA LYS A 761 -32.12 -20.07 8.96
C LYS A 761 -31.58 -20.21 10.39
N GLY A 762 -31.32 -21.44 10.84
CA GLY A 762 -30.77 -21.73 12.18
C GLY A 762 -29.30 -21.33 12.31
N ILE A 763 -28.49 -21.56 11.26
CA ILE A 763 -27.08 -21.15 11.20
C ILE A 763 -26.97 -19.63 11.38
N ILE A 764 -27.75 -18.87 10.58
CA ILE A 764 -27.73 -17.41 10.62
C ILE A 764 -28.25 -16.90 11.98
N PHE A 765 -29.26 -17.53 12.57
CA PHE A 765 -29.77 -17.12 13.88
C PHE A 765 -28.70 -17.21 14.98
N ARG A 766 -28.00 -18.35 15.08
CA ARG A 766 -26.93 -18.54 16.07
C ARG A 766 -25.75 -17.60 15.83
N TRP A 767 -25.38 -17.38 14.57
CA TRP A 767 -24.32 -16.44 14.24
C TRP A 767 -24.70 -14.99 14.57
N ASN A 768 -25.97 -14.61 14.33
CA ASN A 768 -26.48 -13.30 14.71
C ASN A 768 -26.53 -13.12 16.23
N LEU A 769 -26.80 -14.18 17.00
CA LEU A 769 -26.73 -14.15 18.45
C LEU A 769 -25.30 -13.85 18.94
N LEU A 770 -24.28 -14.47 18.34
CA LEU A 770 -22.87 -14.18 18.64
C LEU A 770 -22.46 -12.75 18.27
N ILE A 771 -22.88 -12.26 17.09
CA ILE A 771 -22.66 -10.86 16.69
C ILE A 771 -23.35 -9.90 17.67
N CYS A 772 -24.59 -10.21 18.08
CA CYS A 772 -25.34 -9.40 19.04
C CYS A 772 -24.62 -9.36 20.39
N TYR A 773 -24.09 -10.49 20.85
CA TYR A 773 -23.31 -10.58 22.08
C TYR A 773 -22.05 -9.71 22.02
N ASN A 774 -21.30 -9.77 20.91
CA ASN A 774 -20.11 -8.94 20.71
C ASN A 774 -20.44 -7.43 20.71
N ILE A 775 -21.50 -7.01 20.00
CA ILE A 775 -21.91 -5.60 20.00
C ILE A 775 -22.41 -5.15 21.38
N LEU A 776 -23.13 -6.01 22.11
CA LEU A 776 -23.56 -5.74 23.48
C LEU A 776 -22.37 -5.51 24.40
N ILE A 777 -21.29 -6.29 24.28
CA ILE A 777 -20.07 -6.08 25.05
C ILE A 777 -19.42 -4.74 24.71
N MET A 778 -19.34 -4.39 23.42
CA MET A 778 -18.79 -3.08 23.02
C MET A 778 -19.61 -1.91 23.60
N LEU A 779 -20.95 -2.04 23.66
CA LEU A 779 -21.83 -1.07 24.30
C LEU A 779 -21.61 -1.01 25.83
N LEU A 780 -21.60 -2.16 26.50
CA LEU A 780 -21.39 -2.26 27.95
C LEU A 780 -20.01 -1.72 28.35
N ARG A 781 -18.97 -1.96 27.55
CA ARG A 781 -17.63 -1.39 27.75
C ARG A 781 -17.59 0.12 27.57
N SER A 782 -18.37 0.67 26.64
CA SER A 782 -18.47 2.12 26.45
C SER A 782 -19.15 2.80 27.64
N ILE A 783 -20.24 2.20 28.15
CA ILE A 783 -20.93 2.68 29.38
C ILE A 783 -19.99 2.56 30.60
N SER A 784 -19.23 1.48 30.68
CA SER A 784 -18.28 1.21 31.77
C SER A 784 -17.18 2.26 31.92
N GLN A 785 -16.88 3.07 30.88
CA GLN A 785 -15.88 4.14 30.97
C GLN A 785 -16.28 5.27 31.93
N ILE A 786 -17.58 5.46 32.18
CA ILE A 786 -18.05 6.42 33.20
C ILE A 786 -17.46 6.04 34.56
N PHE A 787 -17.59 4.76 34.94
CA PHE A 787 -17.07 4.26 36.20
C PHE A 787 -15.53 4.27 36.22
N GLY A 788 -14.89 3.85 35.12
CA GLY A 788 -13.43 3.70 35.06
C GLY A 788 -12.63 5.01 34.93
N CYS A 789 -13.09 6.00 34.16
CA CYS A 789 -12.36 7.25 33.94
C CYS A 789 -12.86 8.42 34.80
N VAL A 790 -14.16 8.47 35.14
CA VAL A 790 -14.75 9.63 35.83
C VAL A 790 -14.79 9.43 37.35
N ILE A 791 -15.25 8.26 37.81
CA ILE A 791 -15.61 8.04 39.22
C ILE A 791 -14.45 7.43 40.03
N ILE A 792 -13.47 6.80 39.40
CA ILE A 792 -12.41 5.97 40.03
C ILE A 792 -11.68 6.60 41.24
N HIS A 793 -11.52 7.93 41.30
CA HIS A 793 -10.81 8.60 42.40
C HIS A 793 -11.67 8.86 43.64
N ASN A 794 -12.99 8.81 43.52
CA ASN A 794 -13.91 9.08 44.63
C ASN A 794 -14.39 7.79 45.32
N ILE A 795 -13.88 6.62 44.90
CA ILE A 795 -14.39 5.32 45.32
C ILE A 795 -13.63 4.79 46.53
N THR A 796 -14.37 4.29 47.51
CA THR A 796 -13.82 3.63 48.70
C THR A 796 -13.22 2.26 48.35
N PRO A 797 -12.16 1.82 49.07
CA PRO A 797 -11.44 0.58 48.77
C PRO A 797 -12.31 -0.68 48.78
N ALA A 798 -13.43 -0.69 49.53
CA ALA A 798 -14.37 -1.81 49.58
C ALA A 798 -14.99 -2.18 48.23
N TYR A 799 -15.11 -1.23 47.29
CA TYR A 799 -15.65 -1.48 45.96
C TYR A 799 -14.57 -1.79 44.92
N CYS A 800 -13.27 -1.76 45.29
CA CYS A 800 -12.16 -2.03 44.37
C CYS A 800 -12.24 -3.43 43.75
N SER A 801 -12.70 -4.45 44.49
CA SER A 801 -12.89 -5.81 43.98
C SER A 801 -13.93 -5.87 42.84
N ILE A 802 -15.03 -5.11 42.93
CA ILE A 802 -16.03 -5.04 41.85
C ILE A 802 -15.43 -4.40 40.59
N PHE A 803 -14.62 -3.35 40.78
CA PHE A 803 -13.93 -2.67 39.68
C PHE A 803 -12.90 -3.56 38.99
N GLN A 804 -12.23 -4.43 39.74
CA GLN A 804 -11.29 -5.41 39.21
C GLN A 804 -11.99 -6.55 38.44
N VAL A 805 -13.09 -7.12 38.97
CA VAL A 805 -13.86 -8.19 38.30
C VAL A 805 -14.48 -7.75 36.98
N LEU A 806 -15.06 -6.55 36.94
CA LEU A 806 -15.59 -5.95 35.71
C LEU A 806 -14.49 -5.33 34.84
N SER A 807 -13.25 -5.30 35.35
CA SER A 807 -12.08 -4.70 34.72
C SER A 807 -12.34 -3.28 34.23
N LEU A 808 -12.94 -2.46 35.10
CA LEU A 808 -13.32 -1.06 34.90
C LEU A 808 -12.11 -0.13 34.93
N GLY A 809 -11.13 -0.39 34.07
CA GLY A 809 -10.00 0.51 33.85
C GLY A 809 -10.34 1.57 32.80
N CYS A 810 -9.84 2.79 33.01
CA CYS A 810 -9.93 3.84 32.00
C CYS A 810 -9.11 3.46 30.74
N VAL A 811 -9.74 3.48 29.57
CA VAL A 811 -9.08 3.21 28.28
C VAL A 811 -8.86 4.53 27.57
N ASP A 812 -7.76 5.20 27.88
CA ASP A 812 -7.42 6.48 27.30
C ASP A 812 -6.28 6.39 26.28
N LYS A 813 -6.64 6.13 25.01
CA LYS A 813 -5.66 5.94 23.92
C LYS A 813 -5.01 7.23 23.45
N LEU A 814 -5.74 8.35 23.51
CA LEU A 814 -5.25 9.65 23.05
C LEU A 814 -4.81 10.56 24.20
N GLY A 815 -4.96 10.16 25.47
CA GLY A 815 -4.62 10.97 26.65
C GLY A 815 -5.66 12.05 26.97
N SER A 816 -6.92 11.84 26.57
CA SER A 816 -8.04 12.78 26.75
C SER A 816 -8.36 13.08 28.21
N TYR A 817 -8.07 12.16 29.13
CA TYR A 817 -8.38 12.22 30.56
C TYR A 817 -7.17 12.50 31.45
N SER A 818 -5.94 12.39 30.90
CA SER A 818 -4.70 12.74 31.62
C SER A 818 -4.48 14.25 31.62
N ILE A 819 -4.70 14.90 32.76
CA ILE A 819 -4.47 16.34 32.93
C ILE A 819 -3.06 16.53 33.49
N SER A 820 -2.20 17.22 32.73
CA SER A 820 -0.82 17.53 33.15
C SER A 820 -0.81 18.41 34.41
N GLY A 821 -0.16 17.95 35.48
CA GLY A 821 0.00 18.69 36.74
C GLY A 821 -0.91 18.27 37.90
N LEU A 822 -1.60 17.12 37.80
CA LEU A 822 -2.30 16.49 38.92
C LEU A 822 -1.62 15.17 39.31
N ASP A 823 -1.33 14.98 40.60
CA ASP A 823 -0.90 13.70 41.16
C ASP A 823 -2.09 12.73 41.25
N ASP A 824 -2.12 11.74 40.37
CA ASP A 824 -3.12 10.67 40.33
C ASP A 824 -2.77 9.57 41.36
N HIS A 825 -2.87 9.88 42.66
CA HIS A 825 -2.89 8.82 43.68
C HIS A 825 -4.29 8.18 43.70
N THR A 826 -4.43 7.02 43.07
CA THR A 826 -5.64 6.19 43.14
C THR A 826 -5.55 5.24 44.34
N HIS A 827 -6.61 5.15 45.14
CA HIS A 827 -6.71 4.18 46.24
C HIS A 827 -6.81 2.71 45.78
N CYS A 828 -6.99 2.47 44.47
CA CYS A 828 -7.12 1.15 43.87
C CYS A 828 -6.12 1.07 42.70
N ASP A 829 -5.06 0.26 42.86
CA ASP A 829 -4.07 0.00 41.81
C ASP A 829 -4.67 -0.93 40.75
N LEU A 830 -5.38 -0.33 39.79
CA LEU A 830 -5.86 -1.03 38.60
C LEU A 830 -4.79 -0.96 37.51
N GLU A 831 -4.47 -2.12 36.92
CA GLU A 831 -3.59 -2.21 35.77
C GLU A 831 -4.14 -1.34 34.62
N LYS A 832 -3.35 -0.36 34.15
CA LYS A 832 -3.77 0.62 33.15
C LYS A 832 -4.35 -0.11 31.94
N GLY A 833 -5.62 0.18 31.61
CA GLY A 833 -6.43 -0.57 30.67
C GLY A 833 -5.77 -0.76 29.30
N GLY A 834 -5.13 -1.92 29.10
CA GLY A 834 -4.49 -2.32 27.86
C GLY A 834 -5.47 -2.56 26.70
N LEU A 835 -4.91 -2.93 25.54
CA LEU A 835 -5.51 -3.15 24.20
C LEU A 835 -6.77 -4.07 24.10
N GLY A 836 -7.39 -4.46 25.20
CA GLY A 836 -8.53 -5.38 25.25
C GLY A 836 -9.75 -5.00 24.40
N ALA A 837 -10.08 -3.71 24.26
CA ALA A 837 -11.17 -3.26 23.39
C ALA A 837 -10.83 -3.39 21.89
N GLY A 838 -9.54 -3.49 21.54
CA GLY A 838 -9.09 -3.76 20.18
C GLY A 838 -9.41 -5.18 19.73
N TRP A 839 -9.34 -6.16 20.64
CA TRP A 839 -9.68 -7.55 20.35
C TRP A 839 -11.18 -7.76 20.11
N ASP A 840 -12.05 -7.04 20.81
CA ASP A 840 -13.50 -7.04 20.54
C ASP A 840 -13.80 -6.55 19.12
N THR A 841 -13.10 -5.47 18.71
CA THR A 841 -13.21 -4.90 17.36
C THR A 841 -12.69 -5.86 16.30
N ALA A 842 -11.53 -6.49 16.55
CA ALA A 842 -10.97 -7.49 15.64
C ALA A 842 -11.91 -8.70 15.46
N CYS A 843 -12.48 -9.21 16.56
CA CYS A 843 -13.49 -10.26 16.54
C CYS A 843 -14.70 -9.86 15.68
N PHE A 844 -15.23 -8.64 15.89
CA PHE A 844 -16.36 -8.12 15.11
C PHE A 844 -16.10 -8.14 13.59
N VAL A 845 -14.89 -7.76 13.14
CA VAL A 845 -14.52 -7.77 11.71
C VAL A 845 -14.68 -9.17 11.10
N PHE A 846 -14.13 -10.20 11.75
CA PHE A 846 -14.21 -11.57 11.24
C PHE A 846 -15.64 -12.12 11.30
N LEU A 847 -16.39 -11.82 12.37
CA LEU A 847 -17.79 -12.26 12.50
C LEU A 847 -18.68 -11.70 11.37
N ILE A 848 -18.55 -10.41 11.03
CA ILE A 848 -19.34 -9.79 9.95
C ILE A 848 -18.92 -10.34 8.57
N LEU A 849 -17.62 -10.52 8.33
CA LEU A 849 -17.14 -11.12 7.09
C LEU A 849 -17.67 -12.55 6.92
N GLN A 850 -17.67 -13.35 7.98
CA GLN A 850 -18.22 -14.71 7.95
C GLN A 850 -19.75 -14.72 7.74
N GLN A 851 -20.48 -13.78 8.35
CA GLN A 851 -21.92 -13.63 8.11
C GLN A 851 -22.21 -13.37 6.62
N ARG A 852 -21.35 -12.59 5.94
CA ARG A 852 -21.45 -12.34 4.50
C ARG A 852 -21.18 -13.61 3.69
N VAL A 853 -20.23 -14.45 4.11
CA VAL A 853 -19.96 -15.75 3.46
C VAL A 853 -21.19 -16.64 3.50
N PHE A 854 -21.84 -16.80 4.66
CA PHE A 854 -23.06 -17.63 4.80
C PHE A 854 -24.21 -17.21 3.88
N LYS A 855 -24.30 -15.92 3.53
CA LYS A 855 -25.35 -15.37 2.66
C LYS A 855 -25.01 -15.40 1.17
N SER A 856 -23.87 -15.98 0.78
CA SER A 856 -23.33 -15.94 -0.58
C SER A 856 -23.51 -17.26 -1.36
N TYR A 857 -23.53 -17.17 -2.69
CA TYR A 857 -23.53 -18.33 -3.60
C TYR A 857 -22.28 -19.22 -3.48
N TYR A 858 -21.17 -18.70 -2.96
CA TYR A 858 -19.95 -19.50 -2.75
C TYR A 858 -20.16 -20.56 -1.65
N PHE A 859 -20.91 -20.21 -0.61
CA PHE A 859 -21.17 -21.12 0.51
C PHE A 859 -21.97 -22.36 0.08
N PHE A 860 -22.76 -22.28 -0.98
CA PHE A 860 -23.56 -23.40 -1.51
C PHE A 860 -22.65 -24.57 -1.91
N HIS A 861 -21.52 -24.28 -2.58
CA HIS A 861 -20.57 -25.31 -2.97
C HIS A 861 -19.91 -25.98 -1.77
N ILE A 862 -19.70 -25.25 -0.67
CA ILE A 862 -19.16 -25.80 0.59
C ILE A 862 -20.20 -26.67 1.31
N VAL A 863 -21.46 -26.24 1.35
CA VAL A 863 -22.54 -27.06 1.93
C VAL A 863 -22.73 -28.34 1.13
N ASN A 864 -22.70 -28.27 -0.20
CA ASN A 864 -22.77 -29.46 -1.07
C ASN A 864 -21.54 -30.36 -0.89
N ASP A 865 -20.37 -29.79 -0.63
CA ASP A 865 -19.17 -30.53 -0.28
C ASP A 865 -19.30 -31.26 1.07
N ALA A 866 -19.90 -30.64 2.07
CA ALA A 866 -20.19 -31.26 3.36
C ALA A 866 -21.25 -32.37 3.25
N LYS A 867 -22.35 -32.15 2.51
CA LYS A 867 -23.39 -33.17 2.23
C LYS A 867 -22.78 -34.39 1.53
N ALA A 868 -21.91 -34.17 0.55
CA ALA A 868 -21.23 -35.27 -0.15
C ALA A 868 -20.22 -36.01 0.75
N GLU A 869 -19.53 -35.30 1.65
CA GLU A 869 -18.63 -35.91 2.65
C GLU A 869 -19.40 -36.82 3.61
N THR A 870 -20.60 -36.42 4.05
CA THR A 870 -21.44 -37.27 4.91
C THR A 870 -21.95 -38.52 4.23
N ILE A 871 -22.22 -38.49 2.92
CA ILE A 871 -22.65 -39.69 2.17
C ILE A 871 -21.49 -40.70 2.02
N ILE A 872 -20.25 -40.23 1.87
CA ILE A 872 -19.07 -41.06 1.58
C ILE A 872 -18.35 -41.52 2.88
N ALA A 873 -18.75 -41.04 4.06
CA ALA A 873 -18.07 -41.33 5.33
C ALA A 873 -17.87 -42.84 5.58
N ASP A 874 -18.90 -43.66 5.38
CA ASP A 874 -18.85 -45.12 5.55
C ASP A 874 -17.93 -45.80 4.54
N ARG A 875 -17.94 -45.31 3.30
CA ARG A 875 -17.06 -45.80 2.23
C ARG A 875 -15.60 -45.56 2.58
N GLY A 876 -15.26 -44.39 3.12
CA GLY A 876 -13.91 -44.09 3.59
C GLY A 876 -13.41 -45.07 4.66
N ALA A 877 -14.27 -45.47 5.60
CA ALA A 877 -13.94 -46.47 6.61
C ALA A 877 -13.67 -47.85 5.98
N SER A 878 -14.53 -48.27 5.03
CA SER A 878 -14.37 -49.54 4.32
C SER A 878 -13.03 -49.63 3.58
N ILE A 879 -12.62 -48.58 2.85
CA ILE A 879 -11.35 -48.55 2.12
C ILE A 879 -10.14 -48.64 3.07
N ILE A 880 -10.22 -47.97 4.22
CA ILE A 880 -9.17 -48.04 5.24
C ILE A 880 -9.06 -49.47 5.79
N GLU A 881 -10.20 -50.13 6.05
CA GLU A 881 -10.24 -51.51 6.55
C GLU A 881 -9.66 -52.50 5.55
N THR A 882 -10.02 -52.41 4.26
CA THR A 882 -9.47 -53.28 3.21
C THR A 882 -7.96 -53.12 3.10
N VAL A 883 -7.47 -51.87 3.09
CA VAL A 883 -6.03 -51.57 3.02
C VAL A 883 -5.28 -52.09 4.25
N MET A 884 -5.85 -51.95 5.45
CA MET A 884 -5.24 -52.48 6.68
C MET A 884 -5.17 -54.01 6.66
N ALA A 885 -6.21 -54.68 6.15
CA ALA A 885 -6.24 -56.13 5.99
C ALA A 885 -5.15 -56.62 5.01
N GLU A 886 -5.02 -55.96 3.84
CA GLU A 886 -3.98 -56.28 2.86
C GLU A 886 -2.57 -56.14 3.45
N LYS A 887 -2.31 -55.04 4.18
CA LYS A 887 -1.00 -54.81 4.80
C LYS A 887 -0.69 -55.86 5.87
N LYS A 888 -1.70 -56.26 6.65
CA LYS A 888 -1.56 -57.33 7.65
C LYS A 888 -1.21 -58.67 6.99
N GLU A 889 -1.81 -58.96 5.83
CA GLU A 889 -1.49 -60.15 5.05
C GLU A 889 -0.07 -60.12 4.48
N GLN A 890 0.38 -58.97 3.95
CA GLN A 890 1.75 -58.79 3.47
C GLN A 890 2.78 -59.00 4.58
N ILE A 891 2.57 -58.41 5.76
CA ILE A 891 3.44 -58.63 6.93
C ILE A 891 3.43 -60.10 7.35
N LYS A 892 2.28 -60.77 7.33
CA LYS A 892 2.17 -62.20 7.62
C LYS A 892 2.96 -63.04 6.62
N LYS A 893 2.91 -62.71 5.32
CA LYS A 893 3.71 -63.38 4.27
C LYS A 893 5.21 -63.15 4.48
N GLN A 894 5.63 -61.93 4.79
CA GLN A 894 7.03 -61.63 5.10
C GLN A 894 7.51 -62.39 6.35
N ASN A 895 6.76 -62.34 7.45
CA ASN A 895 7.10 -63.06 8.67
C ASN A 895 7.15 -64.58 8.45
N LYS A 896 6.26 -65.12 7.61
CA LYS A 896 6.30 -66.53 7.20
C LYS A 896 7.59 -66.82 6.42
N SER A 897 7.94 -66.01 5.41
CA SER A 897 9.20 -66.21 4.67
C SER A 897 10.44 -66.09 5.55
N ILE A 898 10.46 -65.16 6.52
CA ILE A 898 11.55 -65.02 7.48
C ILE A 898 11.63 -66.26 8.38
N LYS A 899 10.49 -66.76 8.87
CA LYS A 899 10.42 -67.99 9.66
C LYS A 899 10.90 -69.20 8.87
N ASP A 900 10.43 -69.37 7.64
CA ASP A 900 10.83 -70.47 6.76
C ASP A 900 12.35 -70.41 6.48
N ASN A 901 12.90 -69.21 6.26
CA ASN A 901 14.34 -69.00 6.12
C ASN A 901 15.11 -69.30 7.42
N MET A 902 14.60 -68.91 8.60
CA MET A 902 15.21 -69.24 9.89
C MET A 902 15.19 -70.74 10.17
N ASP A 903 14.08 -71.42 9.90
CA ASP A 903 13.93 -72.87 10.07
C ASP A 903 14.86 -73.64 9.13
N PHE A 904 15.01 -73.17 7.89
CA PHE A 904 15.99 -73.71 6.93
C PHE A 904 17.42 -73.55 7.44
N LYS A 905 17.79 -72.35 7.90
CA LYS A 905 19.13 -72.10 8.48
C LYS A 905 19.36 -72.94 9.74
N MET A 906 18.38 -73.08 10.64
CA MET A 906 18.47 -73.89 11.86
C MET A 906 18.65 -75.38 11.56
N LYS A 907 17.93 -75.91 10.55
CA LYS A 907 18.14 -77.30 10.08
C LYS A 907 19.55 -77.51 9.56
N LYS A 908 20.07 -76.57 8.76
CA LYS A 908 21.44 -76.62 8.24
C LYS A 908 22.47 -76.57 9.37
N ILE A 909 22.27 -75.71 10.39
CA ILE A 909 23.12 -75.64 11.58
C ILE A 909 23.07 -76.93 12.39
N ARG A 910 21.89 -77.54 12.62
CA ARG A 910 21.77 -78.83 13.33
C ARG A 910 22.46 -79.97 12.59
N LEU A 911 22.37 -79.99 11.25
CA LEU A 911 23.06 -80.97 10.42
C LEU A 911 24.58 -80.80 10.54
N ASN A 912 25.06 -79.54 10.49
CA ASN A 912 26.48 -79.23 10.68
C ASN A 912 26.95 -79.54 12.11
N ALA A 913 26.15 -79.30 13.14
CA ALA A 913 26.47 -79.68 14.52
C ALA A 913 26.56 -81.20 14.70
N LYS A 914 25.68 -81.98 14.05
CA LYS A 914 25.82 -83.45 13.98
C LYS A 914 27.11 -83.88 13.28
N ASN A 915 27.44 -83.22 12.16
CA ASN A 915 28.68 -83.50 11.43
C ASN A 915 29.92 -83.15 12.27
N ILE A 916 29.90 -82.05 13.02
CA ILE A 916 30.98 -81.66 13.94
C ILE A 916 31.08 -82.63 15.15
N ALA A 917 29.95 -83.11 15.67
CA ALA A 917 29.96 -84.13 16.74
C ALA A 917 30.56 -85.47 16.27
N ALA A 918 30.37 -85.82 14.99
CA ALA A 918 31.00 -87.00 14.39
C ALA A 918 32.53 -86.86 14.21
N ILE A 919 33.07 -85.63 14.15
CA ILE A 919 34.51 -85.34 13.95
C ILE A 919 35.36 -85.52 15.22
N ARG A 920 34.75 -85.62 16.42
CA ARG A 920 35.51 -85.88 17.68
C ARG A 920 36.12 -87.30 17.76
N GLY A 921 35.81 -88.19 16.83
CA GLY A 921 36.44 -89.51 16.67
C GLY A 921 37.39 -89.57 15.46
N GLY A 922 38.55 -88.92 15.57
CA GLY A 922 39.79 -89.20 14.81
C GLY A 922 39.79 -89.04 13.28
N ASP A 923 40.25 -87.89 12.78
CA ASP A 923 41.39 -87.74 11.82
C ASP A 923 41.51 -86.28 11.35
N TYR A 924 42.71 -85.70 11.37
CA TYR A 924 42.94 -84.28 11.01
C TYR A 924 42.60 -83.94 9.55
N ARG A 925 42.52 -84.94 8.64
CA ARG A 925 42.12 -84.73 7.23
C ARG A 925 40.66 -84.31 7.06
N SER A 926 39.81 -84.54 8.06
CA SER A 926 38.40 -84.15 8.01
C SER A 926 38.17 -82.65 8.22
N PHE A 927 39.14 -81.91 8.80
CA PHE A 927 39.02 -80.47 9.02
C PHE A 927 39.05 -79.66 7.70
N ASP A 928 39.94 -79.98 6.76
CA ASP A 928 40.06 -79.29 5.44
C ASP A 928 38.84 -79.48 4.53
N GLN A 929 38.13 -80.60 4.67
CA GLN A 929 36.90 -80.85 3.93
C GLN A 929 35.72 -80.10 4.58
N THR A 930 35.78 -79.91 5.90
CA THR A 930 34.74 -79.23 6.66
C THR A 930 34.88 -77.72 6.56
N GLU A 931 36.09 -77.17 6.53
CA GLU A 931 36.37 -75.73 6.31
C GLU A 931 35.91 -75.27 4.91
N ARG A 932 36.10 -76.11 3.88
CA ARG A 932 35.51 -75.90 2.54
C ARG A 932 33.99 -76.01 2.50
N ASN A 933 33.38 -76.77 3.42
CA ASN A 933 31.93 -76.89 3.55
C ASN A 933 31.31 -75.87 4.54
N LEU A 934 32.11 -75.18 5.34
CA LEU A 934 31.71 -74.18 6.35
C LEU A 934 31.83 -72.74 5.81
N ASN A 935 31.37 -72.50 4.57
CA ASN A 935 31.00 -71.14 4.19
C ASN A 935 29.76 -70.73 5.01
N ILE A 936 30.00 -70.03 6.12
CA ILE A 936 28.98 -69.29 6.87
C ILE A 936 28.89 -67.89 6.25
N PRO A 937 27.83 -67.53 5.50
CA PRO A 937 27.51 -66.13 5.33
C PRO A 937 26.77 -65.66 6.58
N LEU A 938 27.41 -64.79 7.37
CA LEU A 938 26.82 -64.15 8.56
C LEU A 938 25.81 -63.04 8.22
N LEU A 939 25.40 -62.89 6.96
CA LEU A 939 24.44 -61.86 6.51
C LEU A 939 23.30 -62.46 5.66
N PRO A 940 22.10 -61.86 5.69
CA PRO A 940 20.92 -62.41 5.02
C PRO A 940 21.08 -62.34 3.49
N GLN A 941 20.77 -63.43 2.79
CA GLN A 941 20.67 -63.43 1.33
C GLN A 941 19.58 -62.43 0.89
N THR A 942 19.96 -61.51 0.03
CA THR A 942 19.06 -60.62 -0.70
C THR A 942 18.28 -61.42 -1.74
N GLY A 943 17.07 -60.95 -2.04
CA GLY A 943 16.18 -61.56 -3.04
C GLY A 943 16.81 -61.62 -4.45
N PRO A 944 16.11 -62.22 -5.42
CA PRO A 944 16.69 -62.86 -6.61
C PRO A 944 17.36 -61.95 -7.67
N ASN A 945 17.69 -60.69 -7.36
CA ASN A 945 18.28 -59.73 -8.30
C ASN A 945 19.48 -58.96 -7.72
N VAL A 946 20.57 -59.61 -7.30
CA VAL A 946 21.88 -58.97 -7.06
C VAL A 946 23.03 -59.94 -7.41
N ASP A 947 24.07 -59.42 -8.09
CA ASP A 947 25.23 -60.14 -8.64
C ASP A 947 26.19 -60.73 -7.57
N PRO A 948 27.02 -61.74 -7.93
CA PRO A 948 27.72 -62.60 -6.96
C PRO A 948 28.99 -62.06 -6.28
N ASP A 949 29.56 -60.92 -6.69
CA ASP A 949 30.91 -60.48 -6.27
C ASP A 949 30.92 -59.35 -5.19
N PHE A 950 29.91 -59.28 -4.33
CA PHE A 950 29.80 -58.19 -3.35
C PHE A 950 30.44 -58.52 -1.98
N ASP A 951 31.61 -57.92 -1.69
CA ASP A 951 32.31 -57.98 -0.40
C ASP A 951 31.88 -56.82 0.53
N PRO A 952 31.31 -57.08 1.73
CA PRO A 952 30.77 -56.06 2.62
C PRO A 952 31.80 -55.40 3.55
N THR A 953 33.10 -55.75 3.46
CA THR A 953 34.14 -55.20 4.34
C THR A 953 34.87 -53.97 3.78
N ASP A 954 34.51 -53.52 2.58
CA ASP A 954 35.24 -52.47 1.88
C ASP A 954 34.70 -51.05 2.21
N PRO A 955 35.47 -50.15 2.87
CA PRO A 955 35.03 -48.79 3.20
C PRO A 955 34.74 -47.93 1.94
N MET A 956 35.17 -48.39 0.77
CA MET A 956 34.94 -47.72 -0.52
C MET A 956 33.50 -47.94 -1.05
N ALA A 957 32.85 -49.06 -0.73
CA ALA A 957 31.49 -49.39 -1.19
C ALA A 957 30.40 -48.51 -0.55
N CYS A 958 30.63 -48.02 0.68
CA CYS A 958 29.71 -47.08 1.34
C CYS A 958 29.69 -45.71 0.64
N SER A 959 30.82 -45.30 0.05
CA SER A 959 30.92 -44.09 -0.78
C SER A 959 30.26 -44.27 -2.15
N GLU A 960 30.32 -45.47 -2.72
CA GLU A 960 29.65 -45.79 -3.99
C GLU A 960 28.14 -45.95 -3.84
N PHE A 961 27.65 -46.49 -2.72
CA PHE A 961 26.21 -46.56 -2.44
C PHE A 961 25.60 -45.16 -2.23
N LEU A 962 26.34 -44.25 -1.58
CA LEU A 962 25.98 -42.83 -1.48
C LEU A 962 26.03 -42.14 -2.85
N ALA A 963 27.03 -42.45 -3.68
CA ALA A 963 27.13 -41.96 -5.06
C ALA A 963 26.01 -42.52 -5.96
N LEU A 964 25.55 -43.75 -5.74
CA LEU A 964 24.45 -44.40 -6.46
C LEU A 964 23.08 -43.80 -6.08
N LEU A 965 22.88 -43.45 -4.80
CA LEU A 965 21.72 -42.68 -4.32
C LEU A 965 21.67 -41.27 -4.91
N ILE A 966 22.83 -40.62 -5.09
CA ILE A 966 22.94 -39.35 -5.81
C ILE A 966 22.66 -39.56 -7.31
N LYS A 967 23.18 -40.63 -7.92
CA LYS A 967 22.97 -40.97 -9.34
C LYS A 967 21.51 -41.26 -9.68
N THR A 968 20.77 -41.97 -8.81
CA THR A 968 19.35 -42.28 -8.99
C THR A 968 18.47 -41.02 -8.89
N SER A 969 18.81 -40.08 -8.00
CA SER A 969 18.15 -38.76 -7.98
C SER A 969 18.42 -37.95 -9.25
N ALA A 970 19.66 -37.97 -9.77
CA ALA A 970 20.04 -37.28 -11.00
C ALA A 970 19.41 -37.90 -12.25
N LEU A 971 19.25 -39.24 -12.29
CA LEU A 971 18.64 -39.95 -13.41
C LEU A 971 17.14 -39.61 -13.54
N SER A 972 16.41 -39.55 -12.43
CA SER A 972 15.00 -39.11 -12.45
C SER A 972 14.84 -37.66 -12.92
N VAL A 973 15.80 -36.79 -12.60
CA VAL A 973 15.84 -35.38 -13.05
C VAL A 973 16.24 -35.28 -14.53
N LEU A 974 17.09 -36.17 -15.02
CA LEU A 974 17.48 -36.28 -16.43
C LEU A 974 16.35 -36.83 -17.30
N GLU A 975 15.65 -37.89 -16.87
CA GLU A 975 14.44 -38.42 -17.50
C GLU A 975 13.33 -37.35 -17.57
N GLU A 976 13.12 -36.59 -16.49
CA GLU A 976 12.15 -35.49 -16.48
C GLU A 976 12.61 -34.29 -17.34
N ARG A 977 13.92 -34.13 -17.62
CA ARG A 977 14.46 -33.15 -18.56
C ARG A 977 14.28 -33.59 -20.00
N GLU A 978 14.57 -34.85 -20.33
CA GLU A 978 14.33 -35.43 -21.65
C GLU A 978 12.84 -35.40 -21.98
N TYR A 979 11.97 -35.83 -21.06
CA TYR A 979 10.52 -35.74 -21.24
C TYR A 979 10.04 -34.30 -21.46
N ARG A 980 10.63 -33.31 -20.75
CA ARG A 980 10.34 -31.88 -20.97
C ARG A 980 10.84 -31.34 -22.30
N GLN A 981 11.97 -31.83 -22.81
CA GLN A 981 12.49 -31.46 -24.13
C GLN A 981 11.63 -32.07 -25.24
N LEU A 982 11.30 -33.35 -25.13
CA LEU A 982 10.42 -34.08 -26.04
C LEU A 982 9.02 -33.46 -26.07
N MET A 983 8.48 -33.08 -24.91
CA MET A 983 7.18 -32.39 -24.83
C MET A 983 7.25 -30.95 -25.38
N LYS A 984 8.37 -30.23 -25.24
CA LYS A 984 8.58 -28.92 -25.88
C LYS A 984 8.69 -29.05 -27.40
N GLN A 985 9.26 -30.14 -27.89
CA GLN A 985 9.37 -30.44 -29.31
C GLN A 985 8.00 -30.79 -29.89
N TYR A 986 7.26 -31.68 -29.22
CA TYR A 986 5.86 -31.99 -29.53
C TYR A 986 4.94 -30.75 -29.49
N LEU A 987 5.13 -29.83 -28.54
CA LEU A 987 4.41 -28.56 -28.46
C LEU A 987 4.83 -27.57 -29.57
N LYS A 988 6.12 -27.52 -29.92
CA LYS A 988 6.62 -26.74 -31.07
C LYS A 988 6.01 -27.24 -32.36
N ASP A 989 5.89 -28.55 -32.55
CA ASP A 989 5.31 -29.16 -33.73
C ASP A 989 3.79 -28.93 -33.80
N LYS A 990 3.09 -28.99 -32.65
CA LYS A 990 1.67 -28.59 -32.55
C LYS A 990 1.42 -27.10 -32.82
N VAL A 991 2.36 -26.23 -32.45
CA VAL A 991 2.27 -24.78 -32.67
C VAL A 991 2.71 -24.40 -34.09
N ALA A 992 3.64 -25.15 -34.70
CA ALA A 992 4.04 -25.01 -36.09
C ALA A 992 2.89 -25.36 -37.04
N ASN A 993 2.09 -26.38 -36.71
CA ASN A 993 0.89 -26.76 -37.46
C ASN A 993 -0.31 -25.82 -37.31
N LYS A 994 -0.17 -24.66 -36.64
CA LYS A 994 -1.28 -23.71 -36.43
C LYS A 994 -0.97 -22.24 -36.74
N LYS A 995 -0.15 -21.96 -37.76
CA LYS A 995 0.04 -20.59 -38.27
C LYS A 995 -0.16 -20.47 -39.79
N THR A 996 -1.15 -19.65 -40.15
CA THR A 996 -1.34 -19.01 -41.45
C THR A 996 -0.14 -18.11 -41.84
N PRO A 997 0.12 -17.88 -43.15
CA PRO A 997 1.38 -17.31 -43.62
C PRO A 997 1.34 -15.78 -43.78
N MET A 998 2.50 -15.13 -43.60
CA MET A 998 3.02 -13.91 -44.27
C MET A 998 4.20 -13.28 -43.47
N PRO A 999 5.10 -12.48 -44.05
CA PRO A 999 5.82 -12.59 -45.33
C PRO A 999 7.37 -12.50 -45.15
N LYS A 1000 8.09 -12.53 -46.29
CA LYS A 1000 9.55 -12.71 -46.52
C LYS A 1000 10.50 -11.71 -45.80
N LYS A 1001 11.72 -12.19 -45.52
CA LYS A 1001 12.92 -11.45 -45.05
C LYS A 1001 13.59 -10.64 -46.20
N PRO A 1002 14.29 -9.53 -45.92
CA PRO A 1002 15.30 -8.94 -46.80
C PRO A 1002 16.75 -9.38 -46.46
N VAL A 1003 17.63 -9.10 -47.43
CA VAL A 1003 19.01 -9.55 -47.73
C VAL A 1003 20.09 -9.03 -46.75
N PRO A 1004 21.27 -9.69 -46.62
CA PRO A 1004 22.34 -9.32 -45.68
C PRO A 1004 23.40 -8.37 -46.26
N GLY A 1005 23.88 -7.42 -45.44
CA GLY A 1005 25.10 -6.66 -45.67
C GLY A 1005 25.14 -5.32 -44.93
N GLU A 1006 25.82 -5.25 -43.77
CA GLU A 1006 26.48 -4.03 -43.23
C GLU A 1006 27.37 -4.40 -42.01
N PRO A 1007 28.45 -3.63 -41.71
CA PRO A 1007 29.58 -4.05 -40.88
C PRO A 1007 29.37 -3.88 -39.36
N ARG A 1008 30.09 -4.69 -38.58
CA ARG A 1008 30.10 -4.68 -37.10
C ARG A 1008 30.78 -3.42 -36.54
N PRO A 1009 30.23 -2.77 -35.51
CA PRO A 1009 31.00 -1.93 -34.60
C PRO A 1009 31.59 -2.78 -33.47
N SER A 1010 32.92 -2.86 -33.43
CA SER A 1010 33.69 -3.42 -32.31
C SER A 1010 33.86 -2.35 -31.24
N THR A 1011 33.20 -2.53 -30.08
CA THR A 1011 33.63 -2.10 -28.72
C THR A 1011 32.45 -2.22 -27.74
N THR A 1012 32.07 -3.44 -27.35
CA THR A 1012 31.13 -3.65 -26.21
C THR A 1012 31.28 -5.00 -25.48
N GLU A 1013 32.41 -5.71 -25.61
CA GLU A 1013 32.50 -7.09 -25.10
C GLU A 1013 32.84 -7.21 -23.59
N GLU A 1014 33.49 -6.21 -22.98
CA GLU A 1014 33.90 -6.32 -21.56
C GLU A 1014 32.76 -6.13 -20.54
N SER A 1015 31.72 -5.35 -20.87
CA SER A 1015 30.60 -5.09 -19.94
C SER A 1015 29.52 -6.18 -19.94
N GLU A 1016 29.45 -7.02 -20.98
CA GLU A 1016 28.53 -8.16 -21.05
C GLU A 1016 29.06 -9.39 -20.31
N HIS A 1017 30.39 -9.58 -20.25
CA HIS A 1017 30.99 -10.77 -19.66
C HIS A 1017 30.82 -10.83 -18.12
N VAL A 1018 30.80 -9.67 -17.44
CA VAL A 1018 30.55 -9.56 -15.98
C VAL A 1018 29.07 -9.72 -15.65
N LYS A 1019 28.17 -9.11 -16.45
CA LYS A 1019 26.71 -9.30 -16.30
C LYS A 1019 26.30 -10.73 -16.60
N GLY A 1020 26.94 -11.38 -17.57
CA GLY A 1020 26.76 -12.79 -17.89
C GLY A 1020 27.12 -13.69 -16.70
N LYS A 1021 28.31 -13.50 -16.09
CA LYS A 1021 28.71 -14.28 -14.91
C LYS A 1021 27.76 -14.11 -13.73
N ILE A 1022 27.36 -12.88 -13.40
CA ILE A 1022 26.39 -12.61 -12.31
C ILE A 1022 25.02 -13.24 -12.61
N MET A 1023 24.55 -13.16 -13.86
CA MET A 1023 23.31 -13.82 -14.27
C MET A 1023 23.40 -15.35 -14.15
N THR A 1024 24.54 -15.94 -14.49
CA THR A 1024 24.76 -17.39 -14.36
C THR A 1024 24.80 -17.84 -12.89
N TYR A 1025 25.44 -17.07 -12.01
CA TYR A 1025 25.40 -17.35 -10.56
C TYR A 1025 23.99 -17.19 -9.98
N LEU A 1026 23.24 -16.16 -10.39
CA LEU A 1026 21.84 -16.00 -9.98
C LEU A 1026 20.94 -17.13 -10.50
N LEU A 1027 21.17 -17.59 -11.73
CA LEU A 1027 20.47 -18.74 -12.32
C LEU A 1027 20.82 -20.06 -11.60
N LEU A 1028 22.09 -20.26 -11.23
CA LEU A 1028 22.55 -21.41 -10.47
C LEU A 1028 21.93 -21.43 -9.07
N LEU A 1029 21.94 -20.28 -8.38
CA LEU A 1029 21.34 -20.12 -7.06
C LEU A 1029 19.82 -20.34 -7.10
N TRP A 1030 19.15 -19.82 -8.13
CA TRP A 1030 17.73 -20.09 -8.39
C TRP A 1030 17.48 -21.59 -8.65
N ALA A 1031 18.32 -22.23 -9.47
CA ALA A 1031 18.19 -23.65 -9.78
C ALA A 1031 18.45 -24.54 -8.56
N PHE A 1032 19.41 -24.19 -7.71
CA PHE A 1032 19.65 -24.87 -6.43
C PHE A 1032 18.44 -24.75 -5.51
N PHE A 1033 17.89 -23.54 -5.37
CA PHE A 1033 16.68 -23.30 -4.56
C PHE A 1033 15.47 -24.10 -5.06
N GLU A 1034 15.24 -24.15 -6.38
CA GLU A 1034 14.21 -24.98 -6.99
C GLU A 1034 14.46 -26.48 -6.71
N GLY A 1035 15.72 -26.93 -6.79
CA GLY A 1035 16.11 -28.31 -6.47
C GLY A 1035 15.80 -28.70 -5.03
N VAL A 1036 16.09 -27.82 -4.06
CA VAL A 1036 15.77 -28.02 -2.65
C VAL A 1036 14.25 -28.16 -2.44
N ILE A 1037 13.44 -27.30 -3.08
CA ILE A 1037 11.99 -27.35 -2.96
C ILE A 1037 11.44 -28.66 -3.54
N VAL A 1038 11.94 -29.10 -4.69
CA VAL A 1038 11.52 -30.37 -5.31
C VAL A 1038 11.87 -31.55 -4.40
N SER A 1039 13.08 -31.57 -3.83
CA SER A 1039 13.53 -32.60 -2.89
C SER A 1039 12.67 -32.65 -1.61
N LEU A 1040 12.37 -31.50 -1.00
CA LEU A 1040 11.44 -31.41 0.13
C LEU A 1040 10.03 -31.89 -0.24
N THR A 1041 9.56 -31.56 -1.44
CA THR A 1041 8.25 -32.00 -1.93
C THR A 1041 8.22 -33.51 -2.12
N SER A 1042 9.29 -34.13 -2.63
CA SER A 1042 9.39 -35.59 -2.75
C SER A 1042 9.45 -36.27 -1.38
N LEU A 1043 10.19 -35.70 -0.42
CA LEU A 1043 10.28 -36.22 0.96
C LEU A 1043 8.90 -36.29 1.63
N PHE A 1044 8.13 -35.20 1.60
CA PHE A 1044 6.77 -35.17 2.17
C PHE A 1044 5.80 -36.14 1.46
N ASN A 1045 5.93 -36.27 0.14
CA ASN A 1045 5.13 -37.20 -0.64
C ASN A 1045 5.48 -38.66 -0.36
N TRP A 1046 6.76 -38.97 -0.17
CA TRP A 1046 7.24 -40.31 0.16
C TRP A 1046 6.67 -40.82 1.48
N GLY A 1047 6.49 -39.95 2.47
CA GLY A 1047 5.88 -40.31 3.76
C GLY A 1047 4.34 -40.50 3.73
N THR A 1048 3.64 -40.20 2.62
CA THR A 1048 2.16 -40.19 2.58
C THR A 1048 1.51 -40.87 1.35
N PRO A 1049 2.03 -42.01 0.83
CA PRO A 1049 1.47 -42.62 -0.39
C PRO A 1049 0.03 -43.11 -0.18
N LEU A 1050 -0.21 -43.80 0.93
CA LEU A 1050 -1.50 -44.42 1.24
C LEU A 1050 -2.62 -43.39 1.42
N PHE A 1051 -2.37 -42.35 2.22
CA PHE A 1051 -3.34 -41.27 2.43
C PHE A 1051 -3.70 -40.56 1.13
N ARG A 1052 -2.72 -40.35 0.23
CA ARG A 1052 -2.96 -39.72 -1.07
C ARG A 1052 -3.80 -40.60 -1.99
N GLN A 1053 -3.59 -41.91 -1.99
CA GLN A 1053 -4.40 -42.85 -2.76
C GLN A 1053 -5.86 -42.84 -2.30
N ILE A 1054 -6.11 -43.08 -1.01
CA ILE A 1054 -7.46 -43.09 -0.43
C ILE A 1054 -8.18 -41.77 -0.72
N ARG A 1055 -7.50 -40.64 -0.51
CA ARG A 1055 -8.06 -39.31 -0.80
C ARG A 1055 -8.38 -39.13 -2.28
N SER A 1056 -7.58 -39.66 -3.19
CA SER A 1056 -7.82 -39.54 -4.63
C SER A 1056 -9.07 -40.30 -5.06
N GLU A 1057 -9.29 -41.49 -4.49
CA GLU A 1057 -10.48 -42.32 -4.73
C GLU A 1057 -11.73 -41.62 -4.18
N ILE A 1058 -11.71 -41.19 -2.91
CA ILE A 1058 -12.82 -40.42 -2.29
C ILE A 1058 -13.12 -39.15 -3.09
N SER A 1059 -12.08 -38.44 -3.54
CA SER A 1059 -12.29 -37.23 -4.35
C SER A 1059 -12.95 -37.54 -5.69
N SER A 1060 -12.64 -38.68 -6.30
CA SER A 1060 -13.28 -39.11 -7.55
C SER A 1060 -14.76 -39.43 -7.33
N GLU A 1061 -15.11 -40.18 -6.29
CA GLU A 1061 -16.49 -40.54 -5.92
C GLU A 1061 -17.31 -39.30 -5.54
N LYS A 1062 -16.73 -38.37 -4.77
CA LYS A 1062 -17.36 -37.09 -4.41
C LYS A 1062 -17.73 -36.27 -5.65
N ASN A 1063 -16.87 -36.27 -6.67
CA ASN A 1063 -17.16 -35.59 -7.93
C ASN A 1063 -18.30 -36.26 -8.70
N MET A 1064 -18.44 -37.59 -8.63
CA MET A 1064 -19.56 -38.30 -9.23
C MET A 1064 -20.88 -37.93 -8.55
N LEU A 1065 -20.91 -37.92 -7.21
CA LEU A 1065 -22.11 -37.53 -6.46
C LEU A 1065 -22.60 -36.12 -6.80
N LYS A 1066 -21.68 -35.16 -6.91
CA LYS A 1066 -22.01 -33.76 -7.18
C LYS A 1066 -22.46 -33.46 -8.61
N LYS A 1067 -22.26 -34.37 -9.58
CA LYS A 1067 -22.71 -34.16 -10.96
C LYS A 1067 -24.23 -34.02 -11.04
N ASN A 1068 -24.96 -34.76 -10.21
CA ASN A 1068 -26.43 -34.72 -10.14
C ASN A 1068 -26.88 -34.07 -8.82
N PRO A 1069 -27.44 -32.84 -8.83
CA PRO A 1069 -27.90 -32.16 -7.63
C PRO A 1069 -28.92 -32.94 -6.80
N TYR A 1070 -29.75 -33.76 -7.46
CA TYR A 1070 -30.74 -34.62 -6.82
C TYR A 1070 -30.15 -35.67 -5.86
N ASN A 1071 -28.87 -36.04 -6.06
CA ASN A 1071 -28.17 -36.98 -5.17
C ASN A 1071 -27.89 -36.37 -3.78
N LEU A 1072 -27.94 -35.03 -3.66
CA LEU A 1072 -27.65 -34.29 -2.44
C LEU A 1072 -28.92 -33.83 -1.70
N VAL A 1073 -30.08 -34.36 -2.11
CA VAL A 1073 -31.36 -34.17 -1.40
C VAL A 1073 -31.38 -35.10 -0.18
N GLY A 1074 -31.96 -34.62 0.91
CA GLY A 1074 -32.05 -35.36 2.17
C GLY A 1074 -32.97 -34.68 3.17
N GLU A 1075 -33.29 -35.38 4.25
CA GLU A 1075 -34.26 -34.95 5.26
C GLU A 1075 -33.56 -34.46 6.54
N ARG A 1076 -34.29 -33.73 7.39
CA ARG A 1076 -33.80 -33.22 8.67
C ARG A 1076 -34.71 -33.69 9.79
N LEU A 1077 -34.53 -34.93 10.23
CA LEU A 1077 -35.35 -35.57 11.26
C LEU A 1077 -34.84 -35.28 12.69
N GLY A 1078 -35.74 -35.36 13.68
CA GLY A 1078 -35.39 -35.27 15.12
C GLY A 1078 -35.22 -33.85 15.70
N ARG A 1079 -34.89 -33.78 17.01
CA ARG A 1079 -34.74 -32.52 17.78
C ARG A 1079 -33.50 -31.70 17.37
N SER A 1080 -32.46 -32.38 16.86
CA SER A 1080 -31.20 -31.75 16.41
C SER A 1080 -31.28 -31.17 14.99
N LYS A 1081 -32.23 -31.62 14.15
CA LYS A 1081 -32.47 -31.18 12.76
C LYS A 1081 -31.19 -31.15 11.90
N ILE A 1082 -30.34 -32.16 12.06
CA ILE A 1082 -29.14 -32.36 11.22
C ILE A 1082 -29.60 -33.00 9.90
N TRP A 1083 -29.00 -32.59 8.78
CA TRP A 1083 -29.29 -33.19 7.48
C TRP A 1083 -28.78 -34.62 7.41
N SER A 1084 -29.65 -35.53 7.00
CA SER A 1084 -29.35 -36.93 6.71
C SER A 1084 -29.71 -37.24 5.26
N PRO A 1085 -28.89 -38.04 4.55
CA PRO A 1085 -29.16 -38.38 3.16
C PRO A 1085 -30.41 -39.26 3.04
N THR A 1086 -31.24 -39.02 2.02
CA THR A 1086 -32.37 -39.91 1.67
C THR A 1086 -31.94 -41.12 0.84
N LYS A 1087 -30.81 -41.01 0.13
CA LYS A 1087 -30.23 -42.08 -0.70
C LYS A 1087 -28.86 -42.46 -0.15
N THR A 1088 -28.61 -43.76 0.01
CA THR A 1088 -27.27 -44.28 0.33
C THR A 1088 -26.42 -44.35 -0.93
N LEU A 1089 -25.09 -44.37 -0.78
CA LEU A 1089 -24.16 -44.46 -1.92
C LEU A 1089 -24.48 -45.65 -2.83
N GLU A 1090 -24.82 -46.81 -2.24
CA GLU A 1090 -25.18 -48.04 -2.96
C GLU A 1090 -26.42 -47.86 -3.84
N THR A 1091 -27.47 -47.21 -3.33
CA THR A 1091 -28.69 -46.93 -4.12
C THR A 1091 -28.41 -46.00 -5.31
N ILE A 1092 -27.50 -45.03 -5.14
CA ILE A 1092 -27.12 -44.09 -6.20
C ILE A 1092 -26.29 -44.80 -7.28
N GLU A 1093 -25.40 -45.72 -6.88
CA GLU A 1093 -24.66 -46.55 -7.83
C GLU A 1093 -25.61 -47.45 -8.63
N GLN A 1094 -26.55 -48.13 -7.97
CA GLN A 1094 -27.54 -48.99 -8.64
C GLN A 1094 -28.42 -48.22 -9.64
N GLU A 1095 -28.82 -46.98 -9.34
CA GLU A 1095 -29.55 -46.11 -10.27
C GLU A 1095 -28.69 -45.68 -11.48
N ASN A 1096 -27.42 -45.33 -11.26
CA ASN A 1096 -26.50 -44.96 -12.34
C ASN A 1096 -26.14 -46.16 -13.25
N PHE A 1097 -26.16 -47.37 -12.70
CA PHE A 1097 -25.85 -48.62 -13.41
C PHE A 1097 -27.05 -49.28 -14.08
N SER A 1098 -28.29 -48.83 -13.84
CA SER A 1098 -29.47 -49.37 -14.51
C SER A 1098 -29.65 -48.74 -15.91
N PRO A 1099 -29.36 -49.45 -17.02
CA PRO A 1099 -29.78 -49.01 -18.34
C PRO A 1099 -31.27 -49.35 -18.48
N LYS A 1100 -32.02 -48.53 -19.22
CA LYS A 1100 -33.37 -48.88 -19.68
C LYS A 1100 -33.34 -50.30 -20.30
N LYS A 1101 -34.07 -51.25 -19.69
CA LYS A 1101 -34.31 -52.61 -20.19
C LYS A 1101 -34.93 -52.56 -21.62
N PRO A 1102 -34.64 -53.55 -22.49
CA PRO A 1102 -35.33 -54.85 -22.38
C PRO A 1102 -34.44 -56.11 -22.44
N ASN A 1103 -34.87 -57.08 -21.63
CA ASN A 1103 -34.78 -58.56 -21.69
C ASN A 1103 -33.58 -59.26 -22.35
N ILE A 1104 -32.84 -60.03 -21.54
CA ILE A 1104 -32.32 -61.41 -21.75
C ILE A 1104 -31.94 -61.94 -20.34
N PRO A 1105 -32.06 -63.26 -20.04
CA PRO A 1105 -32.16 -63.73 -18.67
C PRO A 1105 -30.81 -63.93 -17.97
N GLN A 1106 -30.97 -63.86 -16.66
CA GLN A 1106 -30.12 -64.17 -15.52
C GLN A 1106 -29.05 -65.26 -15.77
N TYR A 1107 -27.79 -64.88 -15.58
CA TYR A 1107 -26.68 -65.78 -15.27
C TYR A 1107 -25.96 -65.27 -14.02
N ASP A 1108 -25.94 -66.11 -12.98
CA ASP A 1108 -25.00 -66.04 -11.86
C ASP A 1108 -23.59 -66.34 -12.37
N VAL A 1109 -22.67 -65.39 -12.28
CA VAL A 1109 -21.23 -65.66 -12.19
C VAL A 1109 -20.57 -64.54 -11.38
N GLY A 1110 -19.86 -64.91 -10.32
CA GLY A 1110 -18.98 -64.00 -9.61
C GLY A 1110 -17.93 -63.41 -10.55
N VAL A 1111 -18.11 -62.15 -10.93
CA VAL A 1111 -17.15 -61.41 -11.73
C VAL A 1111 -16.02 -60.95 -10.82
N ARG A 1112 -14.91 -61.72 -10.80
CA ARG A 1112 -13.59 -61.11 -10.61
C ARG A 1112 -13.44 -60.09 -11.74
N LEU A 1113 -13.41 -58.80 -11.41
CA LEU A 1113 -13.04 -57.76 -12.36
C LEU A 1113 -11.75 -58.21 -13.07
N SER A 1114 -11.80 -58.32 -14.40
CA SER A 1114 -10.61 -58.63 -15.19
C SER A 1114 -9.60 -57.50 -14.99
N GLU A 1115 -8.33 -57.89 -14.83
CA GLU A 1115 -7.21 -56.98 -14.59
C GLU A 1115 -7.13 -55.89 -15.68
N ASP A 1116 -7.58 -56.23 -16.90
CA ASP A 1116 -7.64 -55.35 -18.07
C ASP A 1116 -8.72 -54.27 -18.00
N GLU A 1117 -9.91 -54.54 -17.46
CA GLU A 1117 -10.93 -53.50 -17.22
C GLU A 1117 -10.54 -52.60 -16.05
N PHE A 1118 -9.90 -53.15 -15.02
CA PHE A 1118 -9.32 -52.38 -13.93
C PHE A 1118 -8.17 -51.48 -14.41
N LEU A 1119 -7.32 -51.97 -15.30
CA LEU A 1119 -6.26 -51.20 -15.99
C LEU A 1119 -6.82 -50.14 -16.94
N LYS A 1120 -7.93 -50.41 -17.65
CA LYS A 1120 -8.63 -49.42 -18.48
C LYS A 1120 -9.26 -48.32 -17.63
N ARG A 1121 -9.87 -48.67 -16.49
CA ARG A 1121 -10.44 -47.73 -15.52
C ARG A 1121 -9.34 -46.90 -14.85
N LYS A 1122 -8.22 -47.52 -14.46
CA LYS A 1122 -6.99 -46.82 -14.02
C LYS A 1122 -6.43 -45.93 -15.11
N GLY A 1123 -6.38 -46.36 -16.37
CA GLY A 1123 -5.83 -45.60 -17.51
C GLY A 1123 -6.68 -44.38 -17.87
N PHE A 1124 -8.01 -44.53 -17.91
CA PHE A 1124 -8.95 -43.43 -18.14
C PHE A 1124 -8.93 -42.41 -16.99
N VAL A 1125 -8.97 -42.89 -15.74
CA VAL A 1125 -8.86 -42.05 -14.53
C VAL A 1125 -7.48 -41.38 -14.46
N MET A 1126 -6.40 -42.07 -14.82
CA MET A 1126 -5.04 -41.53 -14.87
C MET A 1126 -4.90 -40.45 -15.95
N SER A 1127 -5.57 -40.60 -17.11
CA SER A 1127 -5.58 -39.59 -18.17
C SER A 1127 -6.32 -38.29 -17.75
N GLU A 1128 -7.42 -38.42 -17.01
CA GLU A 1128 -8.19 -37.32 -16.45
C GLU A 1128 -7.44 -36.66 -15.26
N LEU A 1129 -6.74 -37.46 -14.44
CA LEU A 1129 -5.82 -37.01 -13.38
C LEU A 1129 -4.58 -36.29 -13.93
N LEU A 1130 -4.01 -36.76 -15.05
CA LEU A 1130 -2.96 -36.07 -15.79
C LEU A 1130 -3.47 -34.73 -16.33
N GLN A 1131 -4.72 -34.67 -16.76
CA GLN A 1131 -5.37 -33.42 -17.17
C GLN A 1131 -5.64 -32.47 -15.99
N ARG A 1132 -5.88 -32.99 -14.79
CA ARG A 1132 -5.93 -32.23 -13.51
C ARG A 1132 -4.54 -31.77 -13.03
N GLN A 1133 -3.48 -32.54 -13.29
CA GLN A 1133 -2.08 -32.16 -13.03
C GLN A 1133 -1.47 -31.21 -14.08
N LYS A 1134 -2.08 -31.08 -15.27
CA LYS A 1134 -1.61 -30.24 -16.38
C LYS A 1134 -1.67 -28.73 -16.11
N PHE A 1135 -2.36 -28.27 -15.06
CA PHE A 1135 -2.24 -26.89 -14.62
C PHE A 1135 -0.95 -26.75 -13.82
N ALA A 1136 -0.02 -25.96 -14.34
CA ALA A 1136 1.29 -25.67 -13.74
C ALA A 1136 1.12 -24.98 -12.37
N PHE A 1137 0.78 -25.75 -11.35
CA PHE A 1137 0.95 -25.39 -9.95
C PHE A 1137 2.41 -25.01 -9.79
N SER A 1138 2.65 -23.77 -9.36
CA SER A 1138 3.98 -23.29 -9.01
C SER A 1138 4.61 -24.26 -8.01
N ILE A 1139 5.91 -24.44 -8.08
CA ILE A 1139 6.66 -25.44 -7.30
C ILE A 1139 6.36 -25.27 -5.79
N TYR A 1140 6.19 -24.02 -5.33
CA TYR A 1140 5.73 -23.70 -3.97
C TYR A 1140 4.37 -24.27 -3.58
N THR A 1141 3.38 -24.22 -4.49
CA THR A 1141 2.03 -24.74 -4.20
C THR A 1141 2.01 -26.26 -4.08
N LYS A 1142 2.91 -26.96 -4.78
CA LYS A 1142 3.11 -28.40 -4.63
C LYS A 1142 3.73 -28.74 -3.28
N LEU A 1143 4.74 -27.98 -2.85
CA LEU A 1143 5.36 -28.12 -1.53
C LEU A 1143 4.34 -27.93 -0.40
N VAL A 1144 3.59 -26.81 -0.42
CA VAL A 1144 2.58 -26.52 0.61
C VAL A 1144 1.52 -27.62 0.67
N ARG A 1145 1.06 -28.11 -0.48
CA ARG A 1145 0.09 -29.21 -0.52
C ARG A 1145 0.67 -30.50 0.05
N ALA A 1146 1.91 -30.85 -0.30
CA ALA A 1146 2.58 -32.04 0.22
C ALA A 1146 2.74 -31.94 1.75
N PHE A 1147 3.19 -30.79 2.26
CA PHE A 1147 3.29 -30.51 3.68
C PHE A 1147 1.94 -30.62 4.41
N LEU A 1148 0.87 -30.02 3.87
CA LEU A 1148 -0.47 -30.14 4.44
C LEU A 1148 -0.98 -31.58 4.46
N PHE A 1149 -0.63 -32.41 3.46
CA PHE A 1149 -0.99 -33.82 3.46
C PHE A 1149 -0.22 -34.62 4.50
N THR A 1150 1.05 -34.30 4.72
CA THR A 1150 1.85 -34.86 5.83
C THR A 1150 1.24 -34.49 7.18
N LEU A 1151 0.85 -33.22 7.38
CA LEU A 1151 0.16 -32.78 8.60
C LEU A 1151 -1.18 -33.50 8.83
N LEU A 1152 -1.99 -33.67 7.79
CA LEU A 1152 -3.26 -34.40 7.89
C LEU A 1152 -3.04 -35.88 8.24
N HIS A 1153 -2.06 -36.51 7.60
CA HIS A 1153 -1.73 -37.92 7.84
C HIS A 1153 -1.24 -38.16 9.27
N TYR A 1154 -0.38 -37.27 9.79
CA TYR A 1154 0.21 -37.36 11.14
C TYR A 1154 -0.47 -36.43 12.16
N SER A 1155 -1.76 -36.12 11.98
CA SER A 1155 -2.52 -35.21 12.86
C SER A 1155 -2.60 -35.71 14.30
N GLU A 1156 -2.64 -37.02 14.51
CA GLU A 1156 -2.62 -37.67 15.84
C GLU A 1156 -1.33 -37.29 16.61
N TRP A 1157 -0.16 -37.46 15.98
CA TRP A 1157 1.14 -37.12 16.56
C TRP A 1157 1.28 -35.62 16.82
N LEU A 1158 0.77 -34.79 15.90
CA LEU A 1158 0.78 -33.34 16.07
C LEU A 1158 0.01 -32.92 17.34
N CYS A 1159 -1.13 -33.56 17.63
CA CYS A 1159 -1.89 -33.32 18.86
C CYS A 1159 -1.07 -33.71 20.10
N TYR A 1160 -0.45 -34.89 20.10
CA TYR A 1160 0.41 -35.34 21.21
C TYR A 1160 1.59 -34.41 21.46
N THR A 1161 2.28 -33.96 20.40
CA THR A 1161 3.37 -32.98 20.53
C THR A 1161 2.89 -31.66 21.10
N CYS A 1162 1.71 -31.15 20.70
CA CYS A 1162 1.15 -29.92 21.27
C CYS A 1162 0.83 -30.06 22.76
N ILE A 1163 0.29 -31.20 23.18
CA ILE A 1163 0.00 -31.52 24.58
C ILE A 1163 1.28 -31.55 25.41
N ILE A 1164 2.30 -32.27 24.92
CA ILE A 1164 3.61 -32.37 25.59
C ILE A 1164 4.27 -31.00 25.65
N ALA A 1165 4.30 -30.25 24.54
CA ALA A 1165 4.89 -28.91 24.50
C ALA A 1165 4.22 -27.94 25.48
N ARG A 1166 2.89 -28.02 25.64
CA ARG A 1166 2.18 -27.22 26.64
C ARG A 1166 2.66 -27.54 28.06
N HIS A 1167 2.77 -28.82 28.39
CA HIS A 1167 3.23 -29.26 29.71
C HIS A 1167 4.70 -28.91 29.99
N VAL A 1168 5.56 -29.04 28.98
CA VAL A 1168 6.99 -28.67 29.08
C VAL A 1168 7.16 -27.16 29.27
N TYR A 1169 6.37 -26.35 28.55
CA TYR A 1169 6.41 -24.90 28.69
C TYR A 1169 5.89 -24.45 30.07
N ARG A 1170 4.87 -25.13 30.61
CA ARG A 1170 4.29 -24.82 31.90
C ARG A 1170 3.89 -26.09 32.65
N SER A 1171 4.65 -26.41 33.70
CA SER A 1171 4.46 -27.58 34.55
C SER A 1171 3.37 -27.33 35.60
N ASP A 1172 2.11 -27.26 35.15
CA ASP A 1172 0.96 -27.10 36.04
C ASP A 1172 0.32 -28.45 36.39
N PHE A 1173 -0.22 -28.58 37.61
CA PHE A 1173 -0.98 -29.78 38.00
C PHE A 1173 -2.19 -30.04 37.07
N ILE A 1174 -2.87 -28.97 36.61
CA ILE A 1174 -3.99 -29.08 35.67
C ILE A 1174 -3.59 -29.70 34.32
N SER A 1175 -2.33 -29.55 33.90
CA SER A 1175 -1.87 -30.09 32.61
C SER A 1175 -1.45 -31.56 32.67
N LEU A 1176 -1.16 -32.08 33.87
CA LEU A 1176 -0.63 -33.43 34.08
C LEU A 1176 -1.58 -34.56 33.66
N PRO A 1177 -2.90 -34.54 33.99
CA PRO A 1177 -3.82 -35.60 33.58
C PRO A 1177 -3.89 -35.79 32.06
N LEU A 1178 -3.72 -34.70 31.31
CA LEU A 1178 -3.72 -34.74 29.84
C LEU A 1178 -2.51 -35.52 29.30
N LEU A 1179 -1.34 -35.34 29.91
CA LEU A 1179 -0.13 -36.07 29.57
C LEU A 1179 -0.27 -37.58 29.89
N ILE A 1180 -0.80 -37.90 31.07
CA ILE A 1180 -1.05 -39.28 31.51
C ILE A 1180 -2.05 -39.95 30.56
N MET A 1181 -3.14 -39.27 30.19
CA MET A 1181 -4.11 -39.80 29.22
C MET A 1181 -3.46 -40.08 27.86
N VAL A 1182 -2.55 -39.24 27.36
CA VAL A 1182 -1.86 -39.50 26.09
C VAL A 1182 -1.00 -40.76 26.17
N PHE A 1183 -0.16 -40.92 27.21
CA PHE A 1183 0.75 -42.06 27.31
C PHE A 1183 0.09 -43.37 27.76
N CYS A 1184 -0.89 -43.30 28.67
CA CYS A 1184 -1.54 -44.48 29.26
C CYS A 1184 -2.82 -44.90 28.51
N TRP A 1185 -3.45 -44.01 27.76
CA TRP A 1185 -4.66 -44.33 26.98
C TRP A 1185 -4.42 -44.16 25.48
N GLY A 1186 -4.00 -42.98 25.03
CA GLY A 1186 -3.87 -42.64 23.61
C GLY A 1186 -2.87 -43.51 22.83
N SER A 1187 -1.66 -43.72 23.35
CA SER A 1187 -0.63 -44.53 22.67
C SER A 1187 -0.79 -46.04 22.82
N LEU A 1188 -1.58 -46.51 23.79
CA LEU A 1188 -1.72 -47.95 24.09
C LEU A 1188 -2.93 -48.59 23.37
N THR A 1189 -3.87 -47.82 22.85
CA THR A 1189 -5.02 -48.38 22.10
C THR A 1189 -4.64 -48.87 20.71
N MET A 1190 -5.03 -50.11 20.38
CA MET A 1190 -4.91 -50.71 19.04
C MET A 1190 -6.32 -50.88 18.43
N PRO A 1191 -6.57 -50.54 17.14
CA PRO A 1191 -5.65 -50.01 16.14
C PRO A 1191 -5.47 -48.48 16.17
N LYS A 1192 -6.39 -47.73 16.80
CA LYS A 1192 -6.38 -46.27 16.94
C LYS A 1192 -7.04 -45.83 18.25
N PRO A 1193 -6.78 -44.60 18.74
CA PRO A 1193 -7.48 -44.06 19.90
C PRO A 1193 -8.99 -43.99 19.69
N SER A 1194 -9.72 -44.40 20.71
CA SER A 1194 -11.18 -44.42 20.70
C SER A 1194 -11.79 -43.01 20.54
N LYS A 1195 -13.02 -42.94 19.99
CA LYS A 1195 -13.79 -41.69 19.94
C LYS A 1195 -13.95 -41.08 21.35
N THR A 1196 -14.14 -41.91 22.37
CA THR A 1196 -14.27 -41.50 23.77
C THR A 1196 -13.02 -40.82 24.28
N PHE A 1197 -11.82 -41.32 23.94
CA PHE A 1197 -10.56 -40.68 24.31
C PHE A 1197 -10.49 -39.24 23.78
N TRP A 1198 -10.73 -39.01 22.49
CA TRP A 1198 -10.68 -37.67 21.90
C TRP A 1198 -11.76 -36.73 22.46
N ILE A 1199 -12.97 -37.24 22.72
CA ILE A 1199 -14.05 -36.47 23.35
C ILE A 1199 -13.65 -36.03 24.77
N VAL A 1200 -13.09 -36.94 25.57
CA VAL A 1200 -12.63 -36.64 26.94
C VAL A 1200 -11.47 -35.64 26.93
N VAL A 1201 -10.50 -35.82 26.03
CA VAL A 1201 -9.37 -34.89 25.86
C VAL A 1201 -9.87 -33.48 25.49
N ILE A 1202 -10.74 -33.35 24.48
CA ILE A 1202 -11.28 -32.04 24.07
C ILE A 1202 -12.10 -31.42 25.21
N ALA A 1203 -12.98 -32.19 25.85
CA ALA A 1203 -13.79 -31.70 26.97
C ALA A 1203 -12.91 -31.23 28.14
N TYR A 1204 -11.86 -31.99 28.48
CA TYR A 1204 -10.92 -31.62 29.53
C TYR A 1204 -10.19 -30.32 29.20
N VAL A 1205 -9.71 -30.14 27.97
CA VAL A 1205 -9.05 -28.91 27.53
C VAL A 1205 -9.99 -27.71 27.59
N LEU A 1206 -11.24 -27.88 27.18
CA LEU A 1206 -12.25 -26.81 27.25
C LEU A 1206 -12.60 -26.45 28.70
N ILE A 1207 -12.80 -27.44 29.57
CA ILE A 1207 -13.09 -27.22 31.00
C ILE A 1207 -11.92 -26.54 31.70
N THR A 1208 -10.69 -27.03 31.49
CA THR A 1208 -9.49 -26.42 32.09
C THR A 1208 -9.27 -24.99 31.61
N LEU A 1209 -9.55 -24.69 30.34
CA LEU A 1209 -9.49 -23.33 29.81
C LEU A 1209 -10.56 -22.42 30.44
N LEU A 1210 -11.79 -22.92 30.64
CA LEU A 1210 -12.85 -22.18 31.33
C LEU A 1210 -12.49 -21.91 32.81
N ILE A 1211 -11.96 -22.92 33.51
CA ILE A 1211 -11.50 -22.81 34.90
C ILE A 1211 -10.36 -21.78 35.00
N GLN A 1212 -9.32 -21.91 34.18
CA GLN A 1212 -8.20 -20.96 34.16
C GLN A 1212 -8.69 -19.54 33.86
N SER A 1213 -9.64 -19.37 32.93
CA SER A 1213 -10.20 -18.06 32.61
C SER A 1213 -11.03 -17.46 33.75
N PHE A 1214 -11.69 -18.30 34.56
CA PHE A 1214 -12.52 -17.85 35.69
C PHE A 1214 -11.68 -17.42 36.89
N PHE A 1215 -10.68 -18.20 37.28
CA PHE A 1215 -9.85 -17.92 38.47
C PHE A 1215 -8.77 -16.83 38.25
N VAL A 1216 -8.49 -16.45 37.00
CA VAL A 1216 -7.66 -15.27 36.71
C VAL A 1216 -8.41 -13.96 37.01
N MET A 1217 -9.74 -13.98 37.14
CA MET A 1217 -10.47 -12.80 37.62
C MET A 1217 -10.07 -12.51 39.07
N ASP A 1218 -9.68 -11.26 39.36
CA ASP A 1218 -9.26 -10.77 40.68
C ASP A 1218 -10.48 -10.68 41.65
N ILE A 1219 -11.14 -11.81 41.89
CA ILE A 1219 -12.32 -11.92 42.78
C ILE A 1219 -11.86 -11.95 44.25
N ALA A 1220 -10.65 -12.44 44.51
CA ALA A 1220 -10.05 -12.51 45.83
C ALA A 1220 -8.54 -12.22 45.75
N ASP A 1221 -7.92 -11.89 46.89
CA ASP A 1221 -6.51 -11.46 47.01
C ASP A 1221 -5.46 -12.50 46.54
N TRP A 1222 -5.91 -13.65 46.02
CA TRP A 1222 -5.05 -14.72 45.56
C TRP A 1222 -4.23 -14.37 44.31
N ASN A 1223 -4.53 -13.28 43.60
CA ASN A 1223 -3.83 -12.85 42.39
C ASN A 1223 -2.96 -11.60 42.60
N SER A 1224 -2.65 -11.23 43.85
CA SER A 1224 -1.81 -10.05 44.09
C SER A 1224 -0.38 -10.24 43.56
N LEU A 1225 0.17 -9.20 42.92
CA LEU A 1225 1.55 -9.15 42.38
C LEU A 1225 2.64 -9.48 43.41
N ARG A 1226 2.31 -9.44 44.71
CA ARG A 1226 3.26 -9.75 45.80
C ARG A 1226 3.71 -11.22 45.81
N PHE A 1227 2.93 -12.14 45.26
CA PHE A 1227 3.20 -13.58 45.32
C PHE A 1227 3.58 -14.21 43.96
N GLU A 1228 3.85 -13.40 42.93
CA GLU A 1228 4.10 -13.87 41.56
C GLU A 1228 5.31 -14.81 41.44
N ASN A 1229 6.35 -14.57 42.24
CA ASN A 1229 7.59 -15.36 42.22
C ASN A 1229 7.60 -16.56 43.19
N ASN A 1230 6.54 -16.76 43.98
CA ASN A 1230 6.51 -17.85 44.96
C ASN A 1230 5.98 -19.15 44.32
N ILE A 1231 6.88 -20.10 44.05
CA ILE A 1231 6.55 -21.40 43.42
C ILE A 1231 5.58 -22.22 44.28
N PHE A 1232 5.66 -22.13 45.62
CA PHE A 1232 4.83 -22.91 46.54
C PHE A 1232 3.44 -22.33 46.78
N TYR A 1233 3.14 -21.18 46.18
CA TYR A 1233 1.83 -20.57 46.31
C TYR A 1233 0.78 -21.46 45.62
N PRO A 1234 -0.30 -21.91 46.29
CA PRO A 1234 -1.20 -22.94 45.76
C PRO A 1234 -1.79 -22.62 44.37
N PRO A 1235 -2.20 -21.38 44.06
CA PRO A 1235 -2.58 -20.97 42.70
C PRO A 1235 -1.50 -21.17 41.65
N ASN A 1236 -0.22 -21.04 42.01
CA ASN A 1236 0.90 -21.23 41.09
C ASN A 1236 1.14 -22.72 40.79
N ILE A 1237 1.05 -23.59 41.81
CA ILE A 1237 1.15 -25.05 41.65
C ILE A 1237 0.01 -25.62 40.81
N VAL A 1238 -1.22 -25.13 41.06
CA VAL A 1238 -2.41 -25.57 40.31
C VAL A 1238 -2.37 -25.08 38.86
N GLY A 1239 -1.75 -23.92 38.61
CA GLY A 1239 -1.63 -23.33 37.27
C GLY A 1239 -2.66 -22.24 36.98
N LEU A 1240 -2.96 -21.40 37.97
CA LEU A 1240 -3.95 -20.31 37.93
C LEU A 1240 -3.34 -18.90 37.75
N GLN A 1241 -2.02 -18.77 37.58
CA GLN A 1241 -1.34 -17.47 37.40
C GLN A 1241 -1.81 -16.63 36.20
N ARG A 1242 -1.74 -15.31 36.37
CA ARG A 1242 -2.09 -14.23 35.43
C ARG A 1242 -1.24 -14.20 34.14
N ASN A 1243 0.00 -14.68 34.15
CA ASN A 1243 0.86 -14.78 32.97
C ASN A 1243 0.45 -15.97 32.09
N LEU A 1244 -0.63 -15.75 31.35
CA LEU A 1244 -1.27 -16.75 30.53
C LEU A 1244 -0.50 -16.86 29.20
N SER A 1245 0.32 -17.90 29.05
CA SER A 1245 0.82 -18.38 27.75
C SER A 1245 -0.33 -19.02 26.93
N THR A 1246 -1.39 -18.23 26.72
CA THR A 1246 -2.60 -18.55 25.98
C THR A 1246 -2.32 -19.12 24.60
N SER A 1247 -1.22 -18.70 23.97
CA SER A 1247 -0.80 -19.15 22.65
C SER A 1247 -0.68 -20.67 22.54
N PHE A 1248 -0.11 -21.36 23.54
CA PHE A 1248 0.03 -22.82 23.50
C PHE A 1248 -1.29 -23.54 23.78
N ALA A 1249 -2.12 -23.02 24.69
CA ALA A 1249 -3.45 -23.58 24.95
C ALA A 1249 -4.36 -23.47 23.72
N ILE A 1250 -4.31 -22.35 22.99
CA ILE A 1250 -5.07 -22.14 21.75
C ILE A 1250 -4.52 -23.01 20.63
N ALA A 1251 -3.20 -23.11 20.48
CA ALA A 1251 -2.58 -23.99 19.48
C ALA A 1251 -2.97 -25.46 19.70
N MET A 1252 -3.01 -25.89 20.96
CA MET A 1252 -3.45 -27.23 21.34
C MET A 1252 -4.95 -27.45 21.09
N LEU A 1253 -5.80 -26.46 21.37
CA LEU A 1253 -7.22 -26.56 21.04
C LEU A 1253 -7.45 -26.63 19.52
N ALA A 1254 -6.71 -25.82 18.75
CA ALA A 1254 -6.77 -25.79 17.30
C ALA A 1254 -6.30 -27.12 16.68
N SER A 1255 -5.24 -27.75 17.23
CA SER A 1255 -4.80 -29.06 16.75
C SER A 1255 -5.81 -30.16 17.04
N LEU A 1256 -6.39 -30.18 18.24
CA LEU A 1256 -7.43 -31.15 18.61
C LEU A 1256 -8.69 -31.04 17.74
N PHE A 1257 -9.16 -29.83 17.47
CA PHE A 1257 -10.29 -29.61 16.54
C PHE A 1257 -9.94 -29.81 15.07
N PHE A 1258 -8.66 -29.78 14.71
CA PHE A 1258 -8.21 -30.10 13.35
C PHE A 1258 -8.11 -31.62 13.13
N HIS A 1259 -7.75 -32.38 14.17
CA HIS A 1259 -7.74 -33.84 14.12
C HIS A 1259 -9.17 -34.42 14.16
N ARG A 1260 -10.06 -33.82 14.96
CA ARG A 1260 -11.49 -34.12 14.96
C ARG A 1260 -12.16 -33.70 13.65
#